data_AF-A0A6G0I6H5-F1
#
_entry.id   AF-A0A6G0I6H5-F1
#
_cell.length_a   1.000
_cell.length_b   1.000
_cell.length_c   1.000
_cell.angle_alpha   90.00
_cell.angle_beta   90.00
_cell.angle_gamma   90.00
#
_symmetry.space_group_name_H-M   'P 1'
#
loop_
_entity.id
_entity.type
_entity.pdbx_description
1 polymer ?
#
loop_
_entity_poly.entity_id
_entity_poly.type
_entity_poly.pdbx_seq_one_letter_code
_entity_poly.pdbx_strand_id
1 'polypeptide(L)'
;MLHAGTFDNLYVTLIGSERQSERTQLTSFGLDDKTGKVGTYSVTTFFSLGCLLLLKLEKDPFHESLEKDWFCSTIVVKTPENDEILFPCHRWMSRGEIALLRGGRATKPSEDLHPRLVEQRKKELVQQKLMYKWEKYEDGVSYISNIKDLKALSADISYSFLKAFQFKHIGELISAELNMKNLTDEPWESFEAMKGFSWLKKSPFLDYMFQHWKDNDFYGYQFLNGPNPNVIQRCSKLPSNFPVTEEMVKPFLANGSSLTAEIKKGNIFIIDYKIMDDLPQKLIDGKPAPLTPALCLLYLNPEKKLLPIAIQLGQKPSEETPIFLPSDLESDWLLAKIYVKHADALYSAVIAHLQDTHLLAEVFTMATYRNLPKNHPLYKLLMPHHRYTLHISILARARLHGPGRLLTKFSLGADAITELLRKALSQTTYTSLCLPENIAARGLESIPNFYYRDDALRLWSIINSFVKAVVVFYYPSDSEVSGDSELQEWVNEIFYYGFLGNDNSGIPSSFQTVEELIRFVTMVIFTSSVQHAAVNSPQLDFLGWIPNAPFVLHQPQPTTKGQSSMEAILATLPNKSLSGLQSSLMWRLSEMSDDFVPLGTYPQQRFDEPAVLQMIKDFQAELSSLNVAITKRNSELELPYYYLNPKEIENSTGKYTVKTSSSLGKLLLIKVEKDPCFLLPEDEWYCSKIVVTTPEGDVLLFPCYRWISRGELVDLRGGRAMKVFDDDHNLLTGHREKELKLKRNLYQWEVTDERLPHMSHFKEISELPAEISISMSKKIEMLFKKKLTGVELRVNKLIGSAEQWKTIDDIKKIFCSKKTTMSEYVTKHWMEDDFYGFQFLNAINPNVIKRCSGLPPNFPVTEEMVKPFLEEGSSLQKEIEKGNIFLCDFKRMDGLPTKVYDGESLQVTAGLCLFYVNPEKKLMPIAIQLQQQPSEQNPIFLPSDTETDWVLAKMFIKNADIMQHQSVYHLMNTHQLAGVFTVATLRSFPAIHPLYKLLIPHVRYTLQINTMARKYIFGPDEILSRSSLGYDGMIALMRKALSEMTYSSLCMPENITARGLESIPNFYYRDDGLKLWNIINSFVRAVVEYYYPSDSEVCKDTELQEWISEIFKHGFLENKDAGFPAGFNTVEEVIKFITMFDYCSWVPNGSLLLRKPPPTTKGQSSMKTILETLPNVEDMANFIAEARILSEKYIDMVPMGTYPEERFDEPAIKQMIKEFQAELSYLSEAIQERNSQLEVPYTYLDPAQIENSITI
;
A
#
# COMPACT_ATOMS: atom_id res chain seq x y z
N MET A 1 -6.83 3.77 1.15
CA MET A 1 -6.32 3.31 2.47
C MET A 1 -6.64 1.84 2.62
N LEU A 2 -5.82 1.05 3.32
CA LEU A 2 -6.14 -0.36 3.62
C LEU A 2 -7.35 -0.47 4.56
N HIS A 3 -8.06 -1.60 4.49
CA HIS A 3 -9.23 -1.96 5.31
C HIS A 3 -10.45 -1.01 5.30
N ALA A 4 -10.45 0.07 4.51
CA ALA A 4 -11.45 1.15 4.51
C ALA A 4 -12.94 0.77 4.31
N GLY A 5 -13.26 -0.37 3.68
CA GLY A 5 -14.65 -0.78 3.41
C GLY A 5 -15.45 -1.25 4.65
N THR A 6 -16.77 -1.40 4.55
CA THR A 6 -17.63 -1.83 5.68
C THR A 6 -18.71 -2.85 5.30
N PHE A 7 -19.36 -3.43 6.31
CA PHE A 7 -20.50 -4.36 6.18
C PHE A 7 -21.78 -3.84 6.84
N ASP A 8 -21.69 -2.69 7.53
CA ASP A 8 -22.81 -1.99 8.14
C ASP A 8 -23.65 -1.26 7.09
N ASN A 9 -24.94 -1.03 7.38
CA ASN A 9 -25.83 -0.39 6.43
C ASN A 9 -25.58 1.12 6.37
N LEU A 10 -25.38 1.64 5.17
CA LEU A 10 -25.25 3.08 4.93
C LEU A 10 -26.61 3.69 4.56
N TYR A 11 -26.95 4.80 5.19
CA TYR A 11 -28.14 5.61 4.86
C TYR A 11 -27.74 7.04 4.53
N VAL A 12 -28.49 7.65 3.62
CA VAL A 12 -28.40 9.08 3.30
C VAL A 12 -29.71 9.79 3.61
N THR A 13 -29.63 11.07 3.96
CA THR A 13 -30.76 12.00 3.89
C THR A 13 -30.27 13.30 3.27
N LEU A 14 -30.85 13.69 2.14
CA LEU A 14 -30.58 14.93 1.45
C LEU A 14 -31.41 16.05 2.09
N ILE A 15 -30.78 17.16 2.48
CA ILE A 15 -31.44 18.25 3.21
C ILE A 15 -31.27 19.53 2.38
N GLY A 16 -32.37 20.01 1.80
CA GLY A 16 -32.39 21.23 1.01
C GLY A 16 -32.74 22.47 1.83
N SER A 17 -33.12 23.55 1.15
CA SER A 17 -33.62 24.79 1.77
C SER A 17 -35.02 24.62 2.34
N GLU A 18 -35.92 23.97 1.59
CA GLU A 18 -37.31 23.78 2.00
C GLU A 18 -37.50 22.52 2.84
N ARG A 19 -37.08 21.36 2.31
CA ARG A 19 -37.43 20.03 2.85
C ARG A 19 -36.19 19.19 3.10
N GLN A 20 -36.40 17.95 3.53
CA GLN A 20 -35.41 16.88 3.54
C GLN A 20 -36.02 15.66 2.85
N SER A 21 -35.18 14.78 2.29
CA SER A 21 -35.62 13.50 1.76
C SER A 21 -36.13 12.58 2.86
N GLU A 22 -36.68 11.44 2.46
CA GLU A 22 -36.76 10.28 3.35
C GLU A 22 -35.35 9.72 3.62
N ARG A 23 -35.23 8.83 4.61
CA ARG A 23 -33.95 8.19 4.97
C ARG A 23 -33.69 7.02 4.01
N THR A 24 -33.01 7.30 2.91
CA THR A 24 -32.73 6.31 1.85
C THR A 24 -31.55 5.43 2.24
N GLN A 25 -31.74 4.10 2.21
CA GLN A 25 -30.63 3.16 2.34
C GLN A 25 -29.83 3.13 1.03
N LEU A 26 -28.50 3.19 1.13
CA LEU A 26 -27.59 3.06 -0.01
C LEU A 26 -27.26 1.58 -0.26
N THR A 27 -27.02 0.80 0.80
CA THR A 27 -26.54 -0.59 0.71
C THR A 27 -27.62 -1.60 0.39
N SER A 28 -27.35 -2.50 -0.56
CA SER A 28 -28.09 -3.75 -0.73
C SER A 28 -27.41 -4.89 0.04
N PHE A 29 -27.98 -5.27 1.19
CA PHE A 29 -27.65 -6.47 1.97
C PHE A 29 -26.16 -6.87 2.08
N GLY A 30 -25.40 -6.12 2.88
CA GLY A 30 -24.31 -6.70 3.70
C GLY A 30 -23.01 -7.13 3.02
N LEU A 31 -22.70 -6.72 1.78
CA LEU A 31 -21.39 -6.99 1.15
C LEU A 31 -20.86 -5.87 0.24
N ASP A 32 -21.56 -4.73 0.19
CA ASP A 32 -21.43 -3.75 -0.87
C ASP A 32 -20.12 -2.94 -0.83
N ASP A 33 -19.82 -2.27 0.28
CA ASP A 33 -18.86 -1.15 0.29
C ASP A 33 -17.45 -1.58 0.64
N LYS A 34 -16.84 -2.31 -0.30
CA LYS A 34 -15.44 -2.74 -0.26
C LYS A 34 -14.48 -1.54 -0.31
N THR A 35 -13.28 -1.74 0.24
CA THR A 35 -12.17 -0.78 0.20
C THR A 35 -11.92 -0.28 -1.24
N GLY A 36 -12.12 1.01 -1.50
CA GLY A 36 -11.86 1.64 -2.80
C GLY A 36 -12.99 1.58 -3.82
N LYS A 37 -14.15 1.01 -3.49
CA LYS A 37 -15.35 1.07 -4.34
C LYS A 37 -15.88 2.51 -4.44
N VAL A 38 -16.37 2.88 -5.62
CA VAL A 38 -17.30 4.00 -5.82
C VAL A 38 -18.69 3.41 -6.05
N GLY A 39 -19.70 3.91 -5.33
CA GLY A 39 -21.08 3.48 -5.46
C GLY A 39 -21.97 4.61 -5.97
N THR A 40 -22.92 4.29 -6.85
CA THR A 40 -23.89 5.22 -7.43
C THR A 40 -25.29 4.77 -7.05
N TYR A 41 -26.10 5.69 -6.51
CA TYR A 41 -27.40 5.36 -5.91
C TYR A 41 -28.45 6.40 -6.29
N SER A 42 -29.68 5.96 -6.57
CA SER A 42 -30.80 6.86 -6.89
C SER A 42 -31.62 7.19 -5.65
N VAL A 43 -31.66 8.47 -5.27
CA VAL A 43 -32.47 8.99 -4.16
C VAL A 43 -33.73 9.68 -4.70
N THR A 44 -34.87 9.00 -4.66
CA THR A 44 -36.15 9.54 -5.12
C THR A 44 -36.85 10.31 -4.00
N THR A 45 -37.51 11.42 -4.32
CA THR A 45 -38.30 12.21 -3.35
C THR A 45 -39.63 12.65 -3.97
N PHE A 46 -40.71 12.62 -3.17
CA PHE A 46 -42.07 12.99 -3.64
C PHE A 46 -42.28 14.51 -3.82
N PHE A 47 -41.34 15.33 -3.38
CA PHE A 47 -41.41 16.79 -3.40
C PHE A 47 -40.01 17.36 -3.63
N SER A 48 -39.91 18.52 -4.29
CA SER A 48 -38.64 19.27 -4.33
C SER A 48 -38.13 19.57 -2.92
N LEU A 49 -36.81 19.53 -2.76
CA LEU A 49 -36.12 19.89 -1.52
C LEU A 49 -35.79 21.38 -1.47
N GLY A 50 -35.94 22.10 -2.58
CA GLY A 50 -35.27 23.37 -2.84
C GLY A 50 -33.77 23.17 -3.13
N CYS A 51 -32.96 24.21 -2.98
CA CYS A 51 -31.50 24.11 -3.16
C CYS A 51 -30.91 23.13 -2.13
N LEU A 52 -30.06 22.18 -2.56
CA LEU A 52 -29.43 21.22 -1.64
C LEU A 52 -28.40 21.94 -0.73
N LEU A 53 -28.47 21.71 0.59
CA LEU A 53 -27.62 22.41 1.57
C LEU A 53 -26.71 21.47 2.37
N LEU A 54 -27.27 20.34 2.83
CA LEU A 54 -26.58 19.39 3.69
C LEU A 54 -26.89 17.95 3.25
N LEU A 55 -25.97 17.05 3.52
CA LEU A 55 -26.13 15.61 3.34
C LEU A 55 -25.86 14.92 4.68
N LYS A 56 -26.89 14.31 5.26
CA LYS A 56 -26.75 13.44 6.43
C LYS A 56 -26.38 12.04 5.95
N LEU A 57 -25.30 11.49 6.47
CA LEU A 57 -24.77 10.16 6.19
C LEU A 57 -24.74 9.37 7.51
N GLU A 58 -25.25 8.15 7.51
CA GLU A 58 -25.42 7.34 8.72
C GLU A 58 -24.91 5.92 8.49
N LYS A 59 -24.26 5.31 9.49
CA LYS A 59 -23.76 3.94 9.43
C LYS A 59 -24.37 3.08 10.53
N ASP A 60 -25.46 2.37 10.21
CA ASP A 60 -26.20 1.54 11.16
C ASP A 60 -25.62 0.13 11.28
N PRO A 61 -25.66 -0.49 12.47
CA PRO A 61 -25.25 -1.88 12.65
C PRO A 61 -26.05 -2.84 11.75
N PHE A 62 -25.36 -3.60 10.90
CA PHE A 62 -25.95 -4.82 10.33
C PHE A 62 -25.92 -5.93 11.39
N HIS A 63 -27.07 -6.53 11.71
CA HIS A 63 -27.18 -7.56 12.75
C HIS A 63 -26.18 -8.71 12.53
N GLU A 64 -25.61 -9.22 13.62
CA GLU A 64 -24.59 -10.30 13.65
C GLU A 64 -23.20 -9.97 13.04
N SER A 65 -22.99 -8.81 12.41
CA SER A 65 -21.70 -8.47 11.80
C SER A 65 -20.66 -7.92 12.81
N LEU A 66 -19.40 -8.32 12.63
CA LEU A 66 -18.24 -7.77 13.35
C LEU A 66 -18.12 -6.26 13.10
N GLU A 67 -17.86 -5.50 14.16
CA GLU A 67 -17.69 -4.05 14.08
C GLU A 67 -16.46 -3.69 13.26
N LYS A 68 -16.62 -2.73 12.34
CA LYS A 68 -15.58 -2.26 11.45
C LYS A 68 -15.85 -0.82 11.00
N ASP A 69 -14.90 0.08 11.22
CA ASP A 69 -14.97 1.46 10.73
C ASP A 69 -14.98 1.52 9.20
N TRP A 70 -15.57 2.60 8.67
CA TRP A 70 -15.70 2.84 7.23
C TRP A 70 -15.04 4.16 6.85
N PHE A 71 -14.12 4.20 5.89
CA PHE A 71 -13.59 5.48 5.38
C PHE A 71 -14.36 5.94 4.15
N CYS A 72 -15.09 7.06 4.30
CA CYS A 72 -15.72 7.77 3.19
C CYS A 72 -14.79 8.90 2.72
N SER A 73 -14.41 8.89 1.44
CA SER A 73 -13.64 9.98 0.83
C SER A 73 -14.53 11.16 0.45
N THR A 74 -15.49 10.93 -0.45
CA THR A 74 -16.27 11.95 -1.14
C THR A 74 -17.60 11.35 -1.57
N ILE A 75 -18.68 12.12 -1.46
CA ILE A 75 -19.96 11.82 -2.10
C ILE A 75 -20.20 12.92 -3.14
N VAL A 76 -20.73 12.58 -4.32
CA VAL A 76 -21.20 13.58 -5.29
C VAL A 76 -22.70 13.38 -5.45
N VAL A 77 -23.48 14.45 -5.33
CA VAL A 77 -24.91 14.44 -5.59
C VAL A 77 -25.15 15.18 -6.90
N LYS A 78 -25.68 14.47 -7.90
CA LYS A 78 -26.21 15.07 -9.13
C LYS A 78 -27.69 15.37 -8.93
N THR A 79 -28.09 16.62 -9.12
CA THR A 79 -29.49 17.04 -8.95
C THR A 79 -30.30 16.84 -10.25
N PRO A 80 -31.65 16.87 -10.21
CA PRO A 80 -32.49 16.86 -11.41
C PRO A 80 -32.20 18.00 -12.40
N GLU A 81 -31.65 19.11 -11.91
CA GLU A 81 -31.23 20.28 -12.69
C GLU A 81 -29.88 20.07 -13.41
N ASN A 82 -29.20 18.94 -13.15
CA ASN A 82 -27.83 18.59 -13.55
C ASN A 82 -26.70 19.33 -12.83
N ASP A 83 -26.97 20.00 -11.70
CA ASP A 83 -25.91 20.47 -10.81
C ASP A 83 -25.20 19.26 -10.16
N GLU A 84 -23.86 19.25 -10.15
CA GLU A 84 -23.06 18.21 -9.48
C GLU A 84 -22.37 18.80 -8.24
N ILE A 85 -22.87 18.42 -7.06
CA ILE A 85 -22.45 18.96 -5.77
C ILE A 85 -21.55 17.93 -5.08
N LEU A 86 -20.25 18.24 -4.97
CA LEU A 86 -19.29 17.46 -4.21
C LEU A 86 -19.49 17.69 -2.70
N PHE A 87 -19.59 16.62 -1.92
CA PHE A 87 -19.57 16.61 -0.45
C PHE A 87 -18.27 15.92 0.02
N PRO A 88 -17.21 16.67 0.36
CA PRO A 88 -15.97 16.09 0.86
C PRO A 88 -16.17 15.54 2.28
N CYS A 89 -15.92 14.25 2.46
CA CYS A 89 -16.13 13.55 3.73
C CYS A 89 -14.79 13.31 4.43
N HIS A 90 -13.82 12.74 3.69
CA HIS A 90 -12.43 12.43 4.04
C HIS A 90 -12.23 11.91 5.46
N ARG A 91 -13.13 11.02 5.90
CA ARG A 91 -13.16 10.55 7.29
C ARG A 91 -13.57 9.10 7.43
N TRP A 92 -13.14 8.51 8.55
CA TRP A 92 -13.71 7.30 9.10
C TRP A 92 -15.04 7.59 9.78
N MET A 93 -15.92 6.59 9.76
CA MET A 93 -17.17 6.53 10.50
C MET A 93 -17.25 5.21 11.25
N SER A 94 -17.50 5.28 12.56
CA SER A 94 -17.73 4.10 13.40
C SER A 94 -19.21 3.66 13.37
N ARG A 95 -19.52 2.54 14.01
CA ARG A 95 -20.89 1.98 14.05
C ARG A 95 -21.82 2.88 14.85
N GLY A 96 -22.99 3.20 14.29
CA GLY A 96 -23.95 4.16 14.83
C GLY A 96 -23.56 5.63 14.64
N GLU A 97 -22.49 5.93 13.89
CA GLU A 97 -22.07 7.31 13.66
C GLU A 97 -22.91 8.00 12.58
N ILE A 98 -23.18 9.28 12.80
CA ILE A 98 -23.86 10.19 11.87
C ILE A 98 -22.89 11.30 11.47
N ALA A 99 -22.60 11.42 10.17
CA ALA A 99 -21.85 12.53 9.60
C ALA A 99 -22.80 13.48 8.87
N LEU A 100 -22.81 14.76 9.26
CA LEU A 100 -23.61 15.80 8.59
C LEU A 100 -22.67 16.66 7.73
N LEU A 101 -22.68 16.40 6.42
CA LEU A 101 -21.78 16.98 5.44
C LEU A 101 -22.38 18.21 4.76
N ARG A 102 -21.51 19.05 4.19
CA ARG A 102 -21.80 20.21 3.32
C ARG A 102 -21.17 20.00 1.94
N GLY A 103 -21.59 20.81 0.98
CA GLY A 103 -20.90 20.95 -0.31
C GLY A 103 -19.42 21.34 -0.14
N GLY A 104 -18.61 21.13 -1.18
CA GLY A 104 -17.16 21.32 -1.15
C GLY A 104 -16.76 22.77 -0.90
N ARG A 105 -17.52 23.71 -1.44
CA ARG A 105 -17.29 25.15 -1.34
C ARG A 105 -17.03 25.62 0.09
N ALA A 106 -15.93 26.35 0.27
CA ALA A 106 -15.56 27.01 1.49
C ALA A 106 -16.50 28.20 1.79
N THR A 107 -16.76 28.42 3.08
CA THR A 107 -17.65 29.49 3.57
C THR A 107 -17.15 30.06 4.89
N LYS A 108 -17.26 31.37 5.06
CA LYS A 108 -17.12 32.10 6.33
C LYS A 108 -18.45 32.09 7.11
N PRO A 109 -18.48 32.42 8.41
CA PRO A 109 -19.73 32.55 9.18
C PRO A 109 -20.75 33.52 8.57
N SER A 110 -20.28 34.57 7.89
CA SER A 110 -21.09 35.61 7.24
C SER A 110 -21.78 35.16 5.95
N GLU A 111 -21.35 34.04 5.36
CA GLU A 111 -21.88 33.53 4.08
C GLU A 111 -22.97 32.45 4.28
N ASP A 112 -23.15 31.95 5.49
CA ASP A 112 -24.20 31.00 5.86
C ASP A 112 -25.55 31.69 6.05
N LEU A 113 -26.14 32.18 4.94
CA LEU A 113 -27.42 32.90 4.95
C LEU A 113 -28.62 32.04 5.37
N HIS A 114 -28.53 30.71 5.29
CA HIS A 114 -29.65 29.81 5.59
C HIS A 114 -29.59 29.26 7.03
N PRO A 115 -30.68 29.33 7.83
CA PRO A 115 -30.66 28.92 9.24
C PRO A 115 -30.14 27.50 9.50
N ARG A 116 -30.44 26.53 8.63
CA ARG A 116 -29.93 25.14 8.76
C ARG A 116 -28.40 25.06 8.68
N LEU A 117 -27.75 25.93 7.89
CA LEU A 117 -26.30 26.00 7.79
C LEU A 117 -25.69 26.59 9.06
N VAL A 118 -26.22 27.74 9.52
CA VAL A 118 -25.80 28.39 10.78
C VAL A 118 -25.93 27.44 11.98
N GLU A 119 -27.02 26.67 12.04
CA GLU A 119 -27.25 25.70 13.12
C GLU A 119 -26.27 24.51 13.05
N GLN A 120 -26.04 23.95 11.85
CA GLN A 120 -25.04 22.88 11.66
C GLN A 120 -23.65 23.36 12.06
N ARG A 121 -23.25 24.57 11.67
CA ARG A 121 -21.92 25.14 11.94
C ARG A 121 -21.66 25.27 13.44
N LYS A 122 -22.65 25.81 14.17
CA LYS A 122 -22.60 25.94 15.63
C LYS A 122 -22.57 24.59 16.34
N LYS A 123 -23.31 23.59 15.85
CA LYS A 123 -23.28 22.23 16.40
C LYS A 123 -21.92 21.54 16.17
N GLU A 124 -21.34 21.71 14.98
CA GLU A 124 -20.01 21.19 14.63
C GLU A 124 -18.94 21.76 15.58
N LEU A 125 -18.90 23.08 15.76
CA LEU A 125 -17.97 23.74 16.70
C LEU A 125 -18.15 23.28 18.16
N VAL A 126 -19.38 23.10 18.63
CA VAL A 126 -19.64 22.58 19.98
C VAL A 126 -19.14 21.13 20.11
N GLN A 127 -19.38 20.28 19.12
CA GLN A 127 -18.88 18.90 19.10
C GLN A 127 -17.35 18.86 19.04
N GLN A 128 -16.74 19.72 18.23
CA GLN A 128 -15.28 19.92 18.13
C GLN A 128 -14.67 20.33 19.49
N LYS A 129 -15.18 21.40 20.14
CA LYS A 129 -14.68 21.83 21.46
C LYS A 129 -14.94 20.84 22.59
N LEU A 130 -15.89 19.91 22.43
CA LEU A 130 -16.13 18.79 23.36
C LEU A 130 -15.20 17.59 23.11
N MET A 131 -14.82 17.31 21.86
CA MET A 131 -13.95 16.20 21.48
C MET A 131 -12.48 16.51 21.75
N TYR A 132 -12.01 17.69 21.33
CA TYR A 132 -10.62 18.12 21.46
C TYR A 132 -10.50 19.08 22.63
N LYS A 133 -10.02 18.64 23.80
CA LYS A 133 -9.84 19.49 24.97
C LYS A 133 -8.37 19.76 25.24
N TRP A 134 -8.07 20.96 25.70
CA TRP A 134 -6.76 21.34 26.19
C TRP A 134 -6.50 20.71 27.57
N GLU A 135 -5.30 20.21 27.78
CA GLU A 135 -4.75 19.85 29.08
C GLU A 135 -3.45 20.64 29.29
N LYS A 136 -3.22 21.12 30.51
CA LYS A 136 -1.98 21.79 30.88
C LYS A 136 -0.88 20.75 30.99
N TYR A 137 0.20 20.89 30.22
CA TYR A 137 1.34 19.97 30.30
C TYR A 137 2.09 20.16 31.62
N GLU A 138 2.64 21.36 31.84
CA GLU A 138 3.35 21.79 33.04
C GLU A 138 3.19 23.31 33.24
N ASP A 139 3.56 23.84 34.41
CA ASP A 139 3.62 25.29 34.61
C ASP A 139 4.63 25.95 33.66
N GLY A 140 4.21 26.98 32.92
CA GLY A 140 5.08 27.72 31.99
C GLY A 140 5.44 26.98 30.68
N VAL A 141 4.77 25.87 30.36
CA VAL A 141 4.88 25.16 29.07
C VAL A 141 3.52 25.19 28.37
N SER A 142 3.50 25.18 27.03
CA SER A 142 2.28 25.19 26.21
C SER A 142 1.30 24.06 26.61
N TYR A 143 0.01 24.33 26.46
CA TYR A 143 -1.04 23.33 26.64
C TYR A 143 -1.01 22.32 25.48
N ILE A 144 -1.45 21.10 25.77
CA ILE A 144 -1.46 19.94 24.86
C ILE A 144 -2.87 19.39 24.69
N SER A 145 -3.04 18.41 23.81
CA SER A 145 -4.23 17.56 23.77
C SER A 145 -4.37 16.72 25.04
N ASN A 146 -5.57 16.69 25.62
CA ASN A 146 -5.91 15.89 26.81
C ASN A 146 -5.98 14.36 26.57
N ILE A 147 -5.66 13.90 25.36
CA ILE A 147 -5.74 12.51 24.94
C ILE A 147 -4.46 11.77 25.38
N LYS A 148 -4.60 10.71 26.19
CA LYS A 148 -3.47 10.06 26.88
C LYS A 148 -3.08 8.67 26.36
N ASP A 149 -3.93 8.07 25.53
CA ASP A 149 -3.69 6.78 24.87
C ASP A 149 -4.00 6.94 23.37
N LEU A 150 -3.19 6.34 22.51
CA LEU A 150 -3.44 6.28 21.07
C LEU A 150 -4.75 5.55 20.74
N LYS A 151 -5.23 4.65 21.63
CA LYS A 151 -6.56 4.02 21.52
C LYS A 151 -7.74 4.98 21.69
N ALA A 152 -7.50 6.17 22.25
CA ALA A 152 -8.54 7.20 22.43
C ALA A 152 -8.53 8.25 21.30
N LEU A 153 -7.64 8.10 20.30
CA LEU A 153 -7.70 8.87 19.06
C LEU A 153 -8.76 8.27 18.14
N SER A 154 -9.48 9.14 17.42
CA SER A 154 -10.29 8.70 16.28
C SER A 154 -9.39 8.21 15.14
N ALA A 155 -9.93 7.37 14.27
CA ALA A 155 -9.21 6.90 13.09
C ALA A 155 -8.90 8.04 12.09
N ASP A 156 -9.63 9.16 12.14
CA ASP A 156 -9.39 10.40 11.36
C ASP A 156 -8.01 11.02 11.63
N ILE A 157 -7.50 10.90 12.85
CA ILE A 157 -6.30 11.60 13.33
C ILE A 157 -5.14 10.63 13.68
N SER A 158 -5.41 9.33 13.60
CA SER A 158 -4.44 8.27 13.86
C SER A 158 -3.56 7.98 12.63
N TYR A 159 -2.34 7.48 12.85
CA TYR A 159 -1.50 6.94 11.79
C TYR A 159 -2.26 5.95 10.90
N SER A 160 -1.94 5.91 9.61
CA SER A 160 -2.40 4.82 8.74
C SER A 160 -1.88 3.47 9.24
N PHE A 161 -2.55 2.37 8.88
CA PHE A 161 -2.07 1.03 9.18
C PHE A 161 -0.62 0.79 8.71
N LEU A 162 -0.24 1.34 7.55
CA LEU A 162 1.13 1.26 7.01
C LEU A 162 2.12 1.99 7.93
N LYS A 163 1.90 3.27 8.21
CA LYS A 163 2.79 4.09 9.06
C LYS A 163 2.91 3.51 10.47
N ALA A 164 1.80 3.04 11.05
CA ALA A 164 1.77 2.40 12.36
C ALA A 164 2.50 1.04 12.38
N PHE A 165 2.34 0.23 11.35
CA PHE A 165 3.04 -1.05 11.22
C PHE A 165 4.55 -0.85 11.00
N GLN A 166 4.93 0.03 10.07
CA GLN A 166 6.32 0.33 9.73
C GLN A 166 7.10 0.90 10.93
N PHE A 167 6.55 1.93 11.59
CA PHE A 167 7.17 2.54 12.78
C PHE A 167 7.32 1.53 13.93
N LYS A 168 6.35 0.61 14.08
CA LYS A 168 6.45 -0.49 15.05
C LYS A 168 7.51 -1.51 14.63
N HIS A 169 7.50 -1.98 13.38
CA HIS A 169 8.36 -3.05 12.90
C HIS A 169 9.84 -2.66 12.90
N ILE A 170 10.16 -1.46 12.41
CA ILE A 170 11.51 -0.85 12.54
C ILE A 170 11.90 -0.74 14.02
N GLY A 171 10.94 -0.36 14.88
CA GLY A 171 11.18 -0.34 16.33
C GLY A 171 11.53 -1.70 16.92
N GLU A 172 10.91 -2.79 16.43
CA GLU A 172 11.17 -4.17 16.86
C GLU A 172 12.49 -4.71 16.30
N LEU A 173 12.81 -4.44 15.01
CA LEU A 173 14.08 -4.78 14.37
C LEU A 173 15.28 -4.18 15.10
N ILE A 174 15.27 -2.85 15.28
CA ILE A 174 16.33 -2.12 16.01
C ILE A 174 16.50 -2.68 17.43
N SER A 175 15.41 -3.04 18.10
CA SER A 175 15.47 -3.60 19.46
C SER A 175 16.09 -5.01 19.46
N ALA A 176 15.79 -5.85 18.47
CA ALA A 176 16.40 -7.16 18.30
C ALA A 176 17.91 -7.04 18.01
N GLU A 177 18.30 -6.11 17.13
CA GLU A 177 19.70 -5.85 16.78
C GLU A 177 20.54 -5.38 17.97
N LEU A 178 20.05 -4.40 18.75
CA LEU A 178 20.74 -3.94 19.96
C LEU A 178 20.90 -5.07 20.98
N ASN A 179 19.87 -5.90 21.17
CA ASN A 179 19.93 -7.08 22.05
C ASN A 179 20.94 -8.12 21.56
N MET A 180 20.99 -8.41 20.24
CA MET A 180 21.95 -9.36 19.66
C MET A 180 23.41 -8.94 19.83
N LYS A 181 23.68 -7.64 20.00
CA LYS A 181 25.03 -7.10 20.19
C LYS A 181 25.46 -7.00 21.65
N ASN A 182 24.52 -7.18 22.60
CA ASN A 182 24.76 -7.18 24.04
C ASN A 182 25.65 -6.00 24.49
N LEU A 183 25.25 -4.78 24.12
CA LEU A 183 26.02 -3.57 24.37
C LEU A 183 26.13 -3.29 25.88
N THR A 184 27.36 -3.20 26.37
CA THR A 184 27.67 -2.97 27.78
C THR A 184 27.73 -1.47 28.12
N ASP A 185 27.78 -1.16 29.40
CA ASP A 185 28.02 0.19 29.89
C ASP A 185 29.51 0.59 29.90
N GLU A 186 30.36 -0.19 29.23
CA GLU A 186 31.80 0.07 29.07
C GLU A 186 32.06 1.26 28.11
N PRO A 187 33.15 2.04 28.36
CA PRO A 187 33.65 3.01 27.40
C PRO A 187 34.07 2.39 26.05
N TRP A 188 34.32 3.27 25.09
CA TRP A 188 34.87 2.92 23.78
C TRP A 188 36.39 2.92 23.78
N GLU A 189 36.98 1.91 23.15
CA GLU A 189 38.43 1.70 23.06
C GLU A 189 39.11 2.68 22.09
N SER A 190 38.42 3.09 21.02
CA SER A 190 38.89 4.10 20.06
C SER A 190 37.76 4.68 19.21
N PHE A 191 38.05 5.72 18.43
CA PHE A 191 37.10 6.27 17.45
C PHE A 191 36.84 5.30 16.30
N GLU A 192 37.77 4.43 15.94
CA GLU A 192 37.59 3.38 14.94
C GLU A 192 36.66 2.29 15.46
N ALA A 193 36.70 1.97 16.75
CA ALA A 193 35.72 1.09 17.40
C ALA A 193 34.31 1.71 17.36
N MET A 194 34.19 3.02 17.64
CA MET A 194 32.94 3.76 17.44
C MET A 194 32.50 3.76 15.97
N LYS A 195 33.42 3.90 14.99
CA LYS A 195 33.05 3.81 13.56
C LYS A 195 32.55 2.42 13.20
N GLY A 196 33.15 1.39 13.79
CA GLY A 196 32.68 0.00 13.71
C GLY A 196 31.24 -0.20 14.20
N PHE A 197 30.63 0.80 14.85
CA PHE A 197 29.23 0.81 15.27
C PHE A 197 28.22 1.24 14.18
N SER A 198 28.69 1.76 13.03
CA SER A 198 27.84 2.26 11.93
C SER A 198 26.98 1.20 11.23
N TRP A 199 27.02 -0.06 11.65
CA TRP A 199 26.26 -1.17 11.07
C TRP A 199 24.74 -1.07 11.26
N LEU A 200 24.25 -0.29 12.24
CA LEU A 200 22.80 -0.06 12.47
C LEU A 200 22.13 0.56 11.23
N LYS A 201 22.63 1.72 10.78
CA LYS A 201 22.31 2.29 9.47
C LYS A 201 23.52 3.06 8.97
N LYS A 202 24.02 2.67 7.80
CA LYS A 202 25.16 3.33 7.14
C LYS A 202 24.63 4.48 6.27
N SER A 203 25.42 5.54 6.14
CA SER A 203 25.15 6.68 5.27
C SER A 203 26.49 7.18 4.72
N PRO A 204 26.61 7.52 3.42
CA PRO A 204 27.79 8.22 2.91
C PRO A 204 28.08 9.51 3.69
N PHE A 205 27.04 10.17 4.21
CA PHE A 205 27.18 11.32 5.08
C PHE A 205 27.83 10.96 6.42
N LEU A 206 27.51 9.80 7.02
CA LEU A 206 28.16 9.33 8.24
C LEU A 206 29.64 8.97 8.02
N ASP A 207 30.02 8.51 6.83
CA ASP A 207 31.42 8.32 6.45
C ASP A 207 32.16 9.65 6.24
N TYR A 208 31.52 10.67 5.65
CA TYR A 208 32.06 12.04 5.56
C TYR A 208 32.20 12.66 6.96
N MET A 209 31.17 12.55 7.79
CA MET A 209 31.12 13.02 9.17
C MET A 209 32.24 12.40 10.02
N PHE A 210 32.50 11.09 9.89
CA PHE A 210 33.62 10.43 10.55
C PHE A 210 34.98 11.04 10.17
N GLN A 211 35.15 11.43 8.91
CA GLN A 211 36.39 12.04 8.42
C GLN A 211 36.55 13.49 8.91
N HIS A 212 35.46 14.28 8.86
CA HIS A 212 35.53 15.74 8.97
C HIS A 212 35.07 16.36 10.30
N TRP A 213 34.50 15.60 11.25
CA TRP A 213 34.02 16.17 12.54
C TRP A 213 35.11 16.88 13.36
N LYS A 214 36.39 16.53 13.17
CA LYS A 214 37.53 17.22 13.79
C LYS A 214 37.85 18.57 13.15
N ASP A 215 37.45 18.81 11.90
CA ASP A 215 37.86 19.99 11.13
C ASP A 215 37.15 21.26 11.61
N ASN A 216 37.86 22.39 11.63
CA ASN A 216 37.34 23.64 12.18
C ASN A 216 36.30 24.32 11.25
N ASP A 217 36.46 24.21 9.94
CA ASP A 217 35.50 24.73 8.95
C ASP A 217 34.25 23.86 8.85
N PHE A 218 34.37 22.54 8.89
CA PHE A 218 33.20 21.66 8.94
C PHE A 218 32.43 21.82 10.25
N TYR A 219 33.12 22.00 11.38
CA TYR A 219 32.49 22.36 12.65
C TYR A 219 31.69 23.68 12.56
N GLY A 220 32.23 24.71 11.90
CA GLY A 220 31.49 25.96 11.67
C GLY A 220 30.32 25.81 10.69
N TYR A 221 30.50 25.04 9.61
CA TYR A 221 29.47 24.73 8.61
C TYR A 221 28.19 24.12 9.22
N GLN A 222 28.33 23.31 10.28
CA GLN A 222 27.19 22.69 10.96
C GLN A 222 26.20 23.69 11.58
N PHE A 223 26.65 24.89 11.99
CA PHE A 223 25.76 25.92 12.52
C PHE A 223 25.03 26.71 11.44
N LEU A 224 25.34 26.46 10.16
CA LEU A 224 24.62 26.97 9.00
C LEU A 224 23.75 25.89 8.34
N ASN A 225 24.24 24.65 8.26
CA ASN A 225 23.67 23.62 7.40
C ASN A 225 23.44 22.25 8.09
N GLY A 226 23.61 22.20 9.42
CA GLY A 226 23.26 21.04 10.25
C GLY A 226 21.85 21.12 10.86
N PRO A 227 21.52 20.28 11.86
CA PRO A 227 20.18 20.16 12.45
C PRO A 227 19.81 21.30 13.44
N ASN A 228 20.65 22.33 13.57
CA ASN A 228 20.39 23.49 14.43
C ASN A 228 20.92 24.81 13.82
N PRO A 229 20.37 25.26 12.68
CA PRO A 229 20.78 26.51 12.03
C PRO A 229 20.22 27.78 12.73
N ASN A 230 19.60 27.61 13.91
CA ASN A 230 18.81 28.65 14.58
C ASN A 230 19.58 29.39 15.70
N VAL A 231 20.69 28.83 16.19
CA VAL A 231 21.46 29.39 17.35
C VAL A 231 22.56 30.40 16.98
N ILE A 232 23.06 30.38 15.75
CA ILE A 232 24.11 31.32 15.32
C ILE A 232 23.55 32.74 15.10
N GLN A 233 24.30 33.76 15.49
CA GLN A 233 24.00 35.16 15.24
C GLN A 233 25.28 35.98 14.96
N ARG A 234 25.16 37.08 14.22
CA ARG A 234 26.27 38.00 13.94
C ARG A 234 26.65 38.82 15.18
N CYS A 235 27.91 38.74 15.60
CA CYS A 235 28.40 39.44 16.78
C CYS A 235 28.68 40.92 16.47
N SER A 236 27.77 41.81 16.85
CA SER A 236 27.95 43.28 16.76
C SER A 236 28.78 43.86 17.91
N LYS A 237 28.83 43.15 19.04
CA LYS A 237 29.60 43.46 20.25
C LYS A 237 29.79 42.17 21.06
N LEU A 238 30.98 41.96 21.63
CA LEU A 238 31.23 40.84 22.55
C LEU A 238 30.38 40.95 23.82
N PRO A 239 29.81 39.83 24.34
CA PRO A 239 29.22 39.78 25.67
C PRO A 239 30.26 40.09 26.75
N SER A 240 29.87 40.83 27.79
CA SER A 240 30.78 41.19 28.89
C SER A 240 31.24 40.00 29.74
N ASN A 241 30.57 38.86 29.62
CA ASN A 241 30.91 37.60 30.28
C ASN A 241 31.75 36.65 29.38
N PHE A 242 32.14 37.08 28.18
CA PHE A 242 33.04 36.34 27.29
C PHE A 242 34.27 37.23 26.96
N PRO A 243 35.26 37.35 27.86
CA PRO A 243 36.36 38.31 27.77
C PRO A 243 37.46 37.90 26.78
N VAL A 244 37.08 37.58 25.54
CA VAL A 244 37.99 37.34 24.42
C VAL A 244 38.75 38.63 24.11
N THR A 245 40.08 38.57 24.11
CA THR A 245 40.93 39.73 23.80
C THR A 245 41.40 39.72 22.35
N GLU A 246 41.82 40.89 21.86
CA GLU A 246 42.43 41.05 20.53
C GLU A 246 43.57 40.05 20.28
N GLU A 247 44.56 40.00 21.19
CA GLU A 247 45.74 39.16 21.04
C GLU A 247 45.46 37.65 21.14
N MET A 248 44.34 37.23 21.76
CA MET A 248 43.93 35.81 21.80
C MET A 248 43.54 35.27 20.42
N VAL A 249 42.86 36.06 19.58
CA VAL A 249 42.27 35.58 18.32
C VAL A 249 42.93 36.11 17.06
N LYS A 250 43.69 37.20 17.16
CA LYS A 250 44.51 37.80 16.10
C LYS A 250 45.38 36.80 15.30
N PRO A 251 45.94 35.70 15.88
CA PRO A 251 46.62 34.66 15.09
C PRO A 251 45.73 33.93 14.06
N PHE A 252 44.41 33.95 14.25
CA PHE A 252 43.42 33.28 13.39
C PHE A 252 42.66 34.25 12.47
N LEU A 253 42.90 35.57 12.59
CA LEU A 253 42.27 36.60 11.77
C LEU A 253 43.15 36.93 10.55
N ALA A 254 42.54 36.98 9.36
CA ALA A 254 43.27 37.13 8.11
C ALA A 254 44.07 38.46 8.08
N ASN A 255 45.29 38.39 7.55
CA ASN A 255 46.24 39.51 7.43
C ASN A 255 46.60 40.19 8.77
N GLY A 256 46.41 39.51 9.92
CA GLY A 256 46.68 40.09 11.24
C GLY A 256 45.70 41.19 11.64
N SER A 257 44.48 41.17 11.08
CA SER A 257 43.40 42.11 11.39
C SER A 257 42.98 42.03 12.87
N SER A 258 42.39 43.10 13.39
CA SER A 258 41.84 43.13 14.76
C SER A 258 40.41 42.59 14.83
N LEU A 259 40.08 41.95 15.95
CA LEU A 259 38.74 41.49 16.29
C LEU A 259 37.72 42.63 16.23
N THR A 260 38.10 43.82 16.72
CA THR A 260 37.29 45.05 16.60
C THR A 260 37.04 45.46 15.13
N ALA A 261 37.99 45.20 14.22
CA ALA A 261 37.79 45.47 12.79
C ALA A 261 36.92 44.40 12.12
N GLU A 262 37.10 43.12 12.44
CA GLU A 262 36.27 42.04 11.89
C GLU A 262 34.82 42.08 12.40
N ILE A 263 34.59 42.47 13.67
CA ILE A 263 33.25 42.80 14.20
C ILE A 263 32.61 43.92 13.37
N LYS A 264 33.33 45.01 13.09
CA LYS A 264 32.82 46.13 12.28
C LYS A 264 32.56 45.76 10.81
N LYS A 265 33.29 44.78 10.25
CA LYS A 265 33.02 44.20 8.93
C LYS A 265 31.82 43.25 8.93
N GLY A 266 31.35 42.79 10.09
CA GLY A 266 30.32 41.76 10.23
C GLY A 266 30.83 40.34 9.99
N ASN A 267 32.14 40.10 10.07
CA ASN A 267 32.77 38.80 9.84
C ASN A 267 32.83 37.91 11.11
N ILE A 268 32.41 38.43 12.26
CA ILE A 268 32.45 37.70 13.55
C ILE A 268 31.03 37.31 13.95
N PHE A 269 30.87 36.06 14.37
CA PHE A 269 29.62 35.42 14.75
C PHE A 269 29.76 34.79 16.13
N ILE A 270 28.64 34.61 16.82
CA ILE A 270 28.60 34.04 18.17
C ILE A 270 27.44 33.05 18.30
N ILE A 271 27.66 32.03 19.12
CA ILE A 271 26.67 31.08 19.61
C ILE A 271 26.72 31.12 21.13
N ASP A 272 25.56 31.15 21.78
CA ASP A 272 25.43 31.30 23.23
C ASP A 272 24.36 30.35 23.79
N TYR A 273 24.80 29.31 24.52
CA TYR A 273 23.93 28.32 25.17
C TYR A 273 23.50 28.72 26.58
N LYS A 274 23.51 30.03 26.91
CA LYS A 274 23.03 30.59 28.18
C LYS A 274 21.68 30.07 28.66
N ILE A 275 20.78 29.66 27.76
CA ILE A 275 19.49 29.06 28.14
C ILE A 275 19.63 27.78 28.98
N MET A 276 20.77 27.10 28.89
CA MET A 276 21.12 25.92 29.70
C MET A 276 21.78 26.26 31.05
N ASP A 277 22.10 27.53 31.32
CA ASP A 277 22.64 27.94 32.63
C ASP A 277 21.57 27.79 33.71
N ASP A 278 22.00 27.41 34.91
CA ASP A 278 21.14 27.11 36.06
C ASP A 278 19.97 26.13 35.73
N LEU A 279 20.23 25.06 34.94
CA LEU A 279 19.31 23.92 34.75
C LEU A 279 19.45 22.86 35.87
N PRO A 280 18.38 22.13 36.24
CA PRO A 280 18.45 20.99 37.15
C PRO A 280 19.44 19.90 36.71
N GLN A 281 20.49 19.65 37.50
CA GLN A 281 21.47 18.61 37.19
C GLN A 281 20.96 17.22 37.56
N LYS A 282 21.04 16.29 36.60
CA LYS A 282 20.83 14.86 36.80
C LYS A 282 22.11 14.19 37.29
N LEU A 283 21.99 13.16 38.14
CA LEU A 283 23.11 12.26 38.44
C LEU A 283 23.19 11.10 37.42
N ILE A 284 24.39 10.83 36.92
CA ILE A 284 24.77 9.66 36.10
C ILE A 284 25.98 9.04 36.80
N ASP A 285 25.92 7.74 37.08
CA ASP A 285 26.96 6.98 37.80
C ASP A 285 27.40 7.63 39.15
N GLY A 286 26.45 8.32 39.80
CA GLY A 286 26.68 9.06 41.05
C GLY A 286 27.31 10.45 40.90
N LYS A 287 27.70 10.86 39.68
CA LYS A 287 28.25 12.19 39.37
C LYS A 287 27.19 13.10 38.72
N PRO A 288 27.25 14.43 38.87
CA PRO A 288 26.43 15.34 38.07
C PRO A 288 26.78 15.26 36.57
N ALA A 289 25.76 15.11 35.72
CA ALA A 289 25.93 15.21 34.28
C ALA A 289 26.19 16.67 33.87
N PRO A 290 27.16 16.94 32.97
CA PRO A 290 27.38 18.28 32.44
C PRO A 290 26.22 18.73 31.54
N LEU A 291 25.93 20.02 31.56
CA LEU A 291 24.93 20.69 30.69
C LEU A 291 25.49 21.95 29.99
N THR A 292 26.79 22.21 30.19
CA THR A 292 27.68 23.15 29.46
C THR A 292 26.98 24.31 28.72
N PRO A 293 26.60 25.39 29.42
CA PRO A 293 26.02 26.60 28.82
C PRO A 293 27.10 27.45 28.13
N ALA A 294 27.74 26.89 27.10
CA ALA A 294 28.93 27.42 26.47
C ALA A 294 28.68 28.64 25.56
N LEU A 295 29.75 29.41 25.38
CA LEU A 295 29.89 30.49 24.42
C LEU A 295 30.93 30.10 23.37
N CYS A 296 30.60 30.26 22.08
CA CYS A 296 31.52 29.99 20.97
C CYS A 296 31.57 31.19 20.03
N LEU A 297 32.78 31.69 19.76
CA LEU A 297 33.05 32.78 18.82
C LEU A 297 33.57 32.21 17.51
N LEU A 298 33.02 32.64 16.38
CA LEU A 298 33.37 32.19 15.04
C LEU A 298 33.74 33.35 14.12
N TYR A 299 34.62 33.09 13.15
CA TYR A 299 35.12 34.03 12.16
C TYR A 299 34.85 33.53 10.74
N LEU A 300 34.24 34.36 9.91
CA LEU A 300 34.11 34.15 8.47
C LEU A 300 35.37 34.64 7.76
N ASN A 301 36.20 33.73 7.29
CA ASN A 301 37.47 34.05 6.65
C ASN A 301 37.28 34.57 5.19
N PRO A 302 38.34 35.12 4.54
CA PRO A 302 38.26 35.55 3.14
C PRO A 302 37.80 34.46 2.18
N GLU A 303 38.17 33.20 2.46
CA GLU A 303 37.85 31.97 1.71
C GLU A 303 36.40 31.48 1.92
N LYS A 304 35.58 32.24 2.68
CA LYS A 304 34.15 32.00 2.93
C LYS A 304 33.84 30.73 3.74
N LYS A 305 34.82 30.27 4.52
CA LYS A 305 34.68 29.26 5.56
C LYS A 305 34.43 29.94 6.91
N LEU A 306 33.52 29.37 7.70
CA LEU A 306 33.23 29.83 9.06
C LEU A 306 34.05 28.98 10.04
N LEU A 307 34.88 29.61 10.86
CA LEU A 307 35.86 28.95 11.73
C LEU A 307 35.63 29.30 13.20
N PRO A 308 35.56 28.34 14.14
CA PRO A 308 35.62 28.62 15.57
C PRO A 308 37.00 29.19 15.94
N ILE A 309 37.02 30.28 16.70
CA ILE A 309 38.25 30.98 17.12
C ILE A 309 38.40 31.15 18.63
N ALA A 310 37.31 31.02 19.41
CA ALA A 310 37.34 30.98 20.87
C ALA A 310 36.13 30.21 21.43
N ILE A 311 36.33 29.45 22.51
CA ILE A 311 35.27 28.71 23.23
C ILE A 311 35.42 28.92 24.74
N GLN A 312 34.33 29.22 25.44
CA GLN A 312 34.26 29.26 26.91
C GLN A 312 33.11 28.36 27.37
N LEU A 313 33.38 27.36 28.23
CA LEU A 313 32.42 26.29 28.54
C LEU A 313 31.36 26.65 29.60
N GLY A 314 31.34 27.89 30.08
CA GLY A 314 30.31 28.38 31.01
C GLY A 314 30.13 29.90 30.95
N GLN A 315 29.02 30.37 31.51
CA GLN A 315 28.57 31.77 31.42
C GLN A 315 29.29 32.75 32.35
N LYS A 316 30.07 32.28 33.31
CA LYS A 316 30.65 33.08 34.40
C LYS A 316 32.19 32.96 34.33
N PRO A 317 32.92 33.97 33.78
CA PRO A 317 34.36 33.84 33.51
C PRO A 317 35.19 33.83 34.80
N SER A 318 36.11 32.86 34.88
CA SER A 318 36.99 32.57 36.03
C SER A 318 38.24 31.81 35.57
N GLU A 319 39.20 31.60 36.47
CA GLU A 319 40.36 30.73 36.19
C GLU A 319 39.94 29.27 35.91
N GLU A 320 38.80 28.83 36.47
CA GLU A 320 38.20 27.50 36.26
C GLU A 320 37.33 27.40 34.99
N THR A 321 37.16 28.49 34.25
CA THR A 321 36.40 28.53 32.98
C THR A 321 37.24 29.16 31.85
N PRO A 322 38.40 28.58 31.51
CA PRO A 322 39.33 29.15 30.54
C PRO A 322 38.70 29.30 29.16
N ILE A 323 39.12 30.35 28.44
CA ILE A 323 38.81 30.52 27.01
C ILE A 323 39.77 29.62 26.21
N PHE A 324 39.25 28.54 25.66
CA PHE A 324 39.94 27.66 24.73
C PHE A 324 40.08 28.31 23.35
N LEU A 325 41.20 28.02 22.67
CA LEU A 325 41.60 28.60 21.38
C LEU A 325 42.13 27.51 20.44
N PRO A 326 42.05 27.68 19.11
CA PRO A 326 42.67 26.76 18.13
C PRO A 326 44.19 26.56 18.24
N SER A 327 44.89 27.34 19.08
CA SER A 327 46.32 27.22 19.37
C SER A 327 46.64 26.48 20.66
N ASP A 328 45.63 26.01 21.40
CA ASP A 328 45.84 25.15 22.57
C ASP A 328 46.22 23.71 22.13
N LEU A 329 46.40 22.80 23.09
CA LEU A 329 46.65 21.38 22.80
C LEU A 329 45.47 20.78 22.01
N GLU A 330 45.74 19.94 21.00
CA GLU A 330 44.70 19.37 20.12
C GLU A 330 43.56 18.71 20.91
N SER A 331 43.89 17.99 21.98
CA SER A 331 42.93 17.35 22.88
C SER A 331 42.09 18.36 23.67
N ASP A 332 42.65 19.46 24.17
CA ASP A 332 41.88 20.51 24.86
C ASP A 332 40.90 21.19 23.89
N TRP A 333 41.36 21.56 22.70
CA TRP A 333 40.52 22.21 21.69
C TRP A 333 39.42 21.28 21.17
N LEU A 334 39.75 20.01 20.90
CA LEU A 334 38.77 19.01 20.48
C LEU A 334 37.75 18.74 21.58
N LEU A 335 38.17 18.62 22.84
CA LEU A 335 37.27 18.42 23.98
C LEU A 335 36.34 19.63 24.18
N ALA A 336 36.85 20.85 24.07
CA ALA A 336 36.04 22.07 24.13
C ALA A 336 34.99 22.12 23.01
N LYS A 337 35.35 21.71 21.78
CA LYS A 337 34.40 21.56 20.66
C LYS A 337 33.33 20.49 20.94
N ILE A 338 33.70 19.34 21.52
CA ILE A 338 32.75 18.28 21.91
C ILE A 338 31.74 18.80 22.95
N TYR A 339 32.18 19.57 23.95
CA TYR A 339 31.28 20.15 24.95
C TYR A 339 30.30 21.18 24.37
N VAL A 340 30.72 22.00 23.40
CA VAL A 340 29.79 22.91 22.68
C VAL A 340 28.79 22.12 21.83
N LYS A 341 29.23 21.02 21.19
CA LYS A 341 28.34 20.15 20.41
C LYS A 341 27.41 19.30 21.26
N HIS A 342 27.75 19.00 22.51
CA HIS A 342 26.83 18.43 23.48
C HIS A 342 25.65 19.38 23.76
N ALA A 343 25.94 20.66 24.02
CA ALA A 343 24.91 21.68 24.20
C ALA A 343 24.07 21.90 22.91
N ASP A 344 24.71 21.91 21.74
CA ASP A 344 24.03 21.98 20.44
C ASP A 344 23.05 20.82 20.21
N ALA A 345 23.47 19.59 20.52
CA ALA A 345 22.64 18.40 20.38
C ALA A 345 21.42 18.42 21.31
N LEU A 346 21.61 18.83 22.57
CA LEU A 346 20.53 18.98 23.54
C LEU A 346 19.57 20.13 23.15
N TYR A 347 20.09 21.24 22.61
CA TYR A 347 19.28 22.36 22.11
C TYR A 347 18.45 21.92 20.90
N SER A 348 19.07 21.25 19.93
CA SER A 348 18.42 20.74 18.72
C SER A 348 17.27 19.80 19.09
N ALA A 349 17.49 18.84 19.99
CA ALA A 349 16.48 17.86 20.39
C ALA A 349 15.29 18.45 21.17
N VAL A 350 15.54 19.35 22.12
CA VAL A 350 14.48 19.85 23.04
C VAL A 350 13.84 21.16 22.59
N ILE A 351 14.63 22.08 22.01
CA ILE A 351 14.12 23.40 21.60
C ILE A 351 13.77 23.36 20.11
N ALA A 352 14.78 23.31 19.23
CA ALA A 352 14.57 23.51 17.79
C ALA A 352 13.65 22.44 17.17
N HIS A 353 13.65 21.21 17.71
CA HIS A 353 12.74 20.13 17.29
C HIS A 353 11.48 20.06 18.16
N LEU A 354 11.57 19.69 19.45
CA LEU A 354 10.39 19.40 20.26
C LEU A 354 9.52 20.65 20.56
N GLN A 355 10.11 21.75 21.07
CA GLN A 355 9.36 22.98 21.36
C GLN A 355 8.91 23.68 20.07
N ASP A 356 9.86 24.06 19.22
CA ASP A 356 9.65 25.00 18.11
C ASP A 356 8.92 24.37 16.91
N THR A 357 8.76 23.05 16.86
CA THR A 357 7.96 22.37 15.83
C THR A 357 6.84 21.50 16.40
N HIS A 358 7.13 20.45 17.19
CA HIS A 358 6.09 19.48 17.60
C HIS A 358 5.03 20.08 18.55
N LEU A 359 5.44 20.81 19.59
CA LEU A 359 4.49 21.41 20.54
C LEU A 359 3.71 22.57 19.90
N LEU A 360 4.36 23.42 19.10
CA LEU A 360 3.65 24.48 18.35
C LEU A 360 2.69 23.91 17.28
N ALA A 361 3.10 22.86 16.54
CA ALA A 361 2.22 22.21 15.58
C ALA A 361 1.02 21.51 16.26
N GLU A 362 1.21 20.90 17.44
CA GLU A 362 0.09 20.38 18.24
C GLU A 362 -0.88 21.50 18.66
N VAL A 363 -0.35 22.66 19.09
CA VAL A 363 -1.17 23.84 19.42
C VAL A 363 -1.98 24.30 18.20
N PHE A 364 -1.34 24.51 17.05
CA PHE A 364 -2.03 24.93 15.83
C PHE A 364 -3.07 23.89 15.39
N THR A 365 -2.75 22.61 15.50
CA THR A 365 -3.65 21.49 15.19
C THR A 365 -4.87 21.50 16.10
N MET A 366 -4.68 21.58 17.42
CA MET A 366 -5.76 21.61 18.42
C MET A 366 -6.66 22.83 18.24
N ALA A 367 -6.09 24.02 18.02
CA ALA A 367 -6.87 25.22 17.76
C ALA A 367 -7.67 25.10 16.44
N THR A 368 -7.07 24.61 15.35
CA THR A 368 -7.76 24.39 14.07
C THR A 368 -8.92 23.40 14.23
N TYR A 369 -8.73 22.29 14.94
CA TYR A 369 -9.79 21.31 15.20
C TYR A 369 -10.92 21.82 16.10
N ARG A 370 -10.68 22.85 16.93
CA ARG A 370 -11.65 23.38 17.91
C ARG A 370 -12.46 24.58 17.42
N ASN A 371 -11.88 25.39 16.54
CA ASN A 371 -12.39 26.74 16.25
C ASN A 371 -12.77 26.96 14.78
N LEU A 372 -12.33 26.08 13.87
CA LEU A 372 -12.62 26.17 12.44
C LEU A 372 -13.45 24.93 12.01
N PRO A 373 -14.70 25.10 11.54
CA PRO A 373 -15.52 23.99 11.03
C PRO A 373 -14.98 23.49 9.68
N LYS A 374 -15.38 22.29 9.24
CA LYS A 374 -14.84 21.61 8.04
C LYS A 374 -15.01 22.38 6.73
N ASN A 375 -15.94 23.33 6.67
CA ASN A 375 -16.14 24.21 5.51
C ASN A 375 -15.45 25.58 5.61
N HIS A 376 -14.74 25.89 6.69
CA HIS A 376 -13.96 27.11 6.78
C HIS A 376 -12.76 27.07 5.80
N PRO A 377 -12.46 28.15 5.05
CA PRO A 377 -11.36 28.14 4.06
C PRO A 377 -10.00 27.79 4.68
N LEU A 378 -9.71 28.33 5.87
CA LEU A 378 -8.46 28.00 6.57
C LEU A 378 -8.43 26.58 7.15
N TYR A 379 -9.58 25.97 7.49
CA TYR A 379 -9.58 24.54 7.85
C TYR A 379 -9.17 23.70 6.64
N LYS A 380 -9.76 23.97 5.47
CA LYS A 380 -9.46 23.27 4.22
C LYS A 380 -7.98 23.42 3.82
N LEU A 381 -7.41 24.60 4.01
CA LEU A 381 -6.00 24.93 3.73
C LEU A 381 -5.02 24.30 4.73
N LEU A 382 -5.31 24.35 6.04
CA LEU A 382 -4.37 23.92 7.09
C LEU A 382 -4.39 22.41 7.33
N MET A 383 -5.52 21.73 7.14
CA MET A 383 -5.65 20.31 7.49
C MET A 383 -4.60 19.35 6.86
N PRO A 384 -4.13 19.52 5.62
CA PRO A 384 -3.03 18.73 5.06
C PRO A 384 -1.69 18.87 5.82
N HIS A 385 -1.50 19.98 6.53
CA HIS A 385 -0.30 20.29 7.33
C HIS A 385 -0.45 19.89 8.81
N HIS A 386 -1.64 19.40 9.20
CA HIS A 386 -1.94 18.88 10.55
C HIS A 386 -2.11 17.34 10.57
N ARG A 387 -1.74 16.66 9.48
CA ARG A 387 -1.85 15.19 9.34
C ARG A 387 -0.92 14.53 10.37
N TYR A 388 -1.50 13.65 11.20
CA TYR A 388 -0.82 12.83 12.22
C TYR A 388 -0.13 13.55 13.38
N THR A 389 -0.08 14.88 13.43
CA THR A 389 0.55 15.67 14.51
C THR A 389 0.12 15.21 15.91
N LEU A 390 -1.19 15.06 16.15
CA LEU A 390 -1.71 14.59 17.45
C LEU A 390 -1.22 13.17 17.80
N HIS A 391 -1.14 12.26 16.81
CA HIS A 391 -0.71 10.88 17.04
C HIS A 391 0.77 10.80 17.41
N ILE A 392 1.65 11.54 16.72
CA ILE A 392 3.07 11.57 17.06
C ILE A 392 3.32 12.26 18.41
N SER A 393 2.66 13.37 18.73
CA SER A 393 2.83 14.05 20.03
C SER A 393 2.41 13.17 21.22
N ILE A 394 1.32 12.40 21.09
CA ILE A 394 0.87 11.48 22.13
C ILE A 394 1.80 10.27 22.23
N LEU A 395 2.30 9.75 21.11
CA LEU A 395 3.31 8.69 21.09
C LEU A 395 4.64 9.16 21.72
N ALA A 396 5.02 10.41 21.49
CA ALA A 396 6.20 11.05 22.07
C ALA A 396 6.06 11.22 23.60
N ARG A 397 4.90 11.68 24.10
CA ARG A 397 4.59 11.67 25.54
C ARG A 397 4.56 10.26 26.14
N ALA A 398 4.07 9.28 25.38
CA ALA A 398 3.99 7.90 25.84
C ALA A 398 5.36 7.21 25.93
N ARG A 399 6.35 7.57 25.11
CA ARG A 399 7.61 6.82 24.93
C ARG A 399 8.91 7.64 25.02
N LEU A 400 8.92 8.89 24.54
CA LEU A 400 10.12 9.68 24.27
C LEU A 400 10.47 10.65 25.41
N HIS A 401 9.54 11.50 25.84
CA HIS A 401 9.77 12.54 26.87
C HIS A 401 8.83 12.40 28.07
N GLY A 402 9.23 12.98 29.21
CA GLY A 402 8.57 12.83 30.51
C GLY A 402 9.24 11.79 31.44
N PRO A 403 8.78 11.63 32.68
CA PRO A 403 9.45 10.81 33.70
C PRO A 403 9.69 9.35 33.28
N GLY A 404 10.96 8.93 33.35
CA GLY A 404 11.39 7.57 32.98
C GLY A 404 11.25 7.24 31.49
N ARG A 405 11.13 8.25 30.61
CA ARG A 405 11.07 8.06 29.15
C ARG A 405 12.44 8.21 28.49
N LEU A 406 12.53 7.85 27.21
CA LEU A 406 13.79 7.63 26.49
C LEU A 406 14.78 8.80 26.61
N LEU A 407 14.37 10.06 26.42
CA LEU A 407 15.26 11.21 26.52
C LEU A 407 15.85 11.38 27.93
N THR A 408 15.12 11.02 28.98
CA THR A 408 15.59 11.16 30.38
C THR A 408 16.72 10.20 30.75
N LYS A 409 17.12 9.30 29.83
CA LYS A 409 18.31 8.45 29.99
C LYS A 409 19.63 9.19 29.73
N PHE A 410 19.62 10.27 28.94
CA PHE A 410 20.81 11.08 28.60
C PHE A 410 21.12 12.16 29.67
N SER A 411 21.89 13.22 29.37
CA SER A 411 22.26 14.25 30.39
C SER A 411 21.05 14.95 31.02
N LEU A 412 20.01 15.26 30.25
CA LEU A 412 18.83 15.97 30.77
C LEU A 412 17.92 15.03 31.56
N GLY A 413 17.67 15.35 32.84
CA GLY A 413 16.58 14.78 33.63
C GLY A 413 15.21 15.31 33.18
N ALA A 414 14.12 14.69 33.66
CA ALA A 414 12.75 15.12 33.32
C ALA A 414 12.52 16.61 33.64
N ASP A 415 12.91 17.04 34.84
CA ASP A 415 12.76 18.41 35.32
C ASP A 415 13.60 19.41 34.50
N ALA A 416 14.77 18.97 34.02
CA ALA A 416 15.64 19.76 33.16
C ALA A 416 15.05 19.96 31.75
N ILE A 417 14.39 18.93 31.19
CA ILE A 417 13.63 19.07 29.93
C ILE A 417 12.47 20.06 30.14
N THR A 418 11.69 19.92 31.21
CA THR A 418 10.57 20.82 31.51
C THR A 418 11.02 22.27 31.73
N GLU A 419 12.10 22.51 32.47
CA GLU A 419 12.66 23.86 32.65
C GLU A 419 13.23 24.43 31.34
N LEU A 420 13.83 23.60 30.49
CA LEU A 420 14.35 24.06 29.19
C LEU A 420 13.23 24.42 28.22
N LEU A 421 12.13 23.65 28.17
CA LEU A 421 10.91 23.98 27.42
C LEU A 421 10.28 25.30 27.93
N ARG A 422 10.20 25.47 29.26
CA ARG A 422 9.70 26.69 29.92
C ARG A 422 10.54 27.92 29.57
N LYS A 423 11.87 27.81 29.67
CA LYS A 423 12.81 28.88 29.28
C LYS A 423 12.73 29.19 27.78
N ALA A 424 12.52 28.19 26.93
CA ALA A 424 12.39 28.38 25.49
C ALA A 424 11.10 29.12 25.14
N LEU A 425 9.94 28.65 25.62
CA LEU A 425 8.64 29.28 25.36
C LEU A 425 8.58 30.74 25.86
N SER A 426 9.24 31.07 26.97
CA SER A 426 9.32 32.45 27.45
C SER A 426 10.17 33.38 26.58
N GLN A 427 11.00 32.82 25.69
CA GLN A 427 11.86 33.52 24.73
C GLN A 427 11.36 33.42 23.28
N THR A 428 10.42 32.52 22.98
CA THR A 428 9.79 32.43 21.66
C THR A 428 9.02 33.71 21.34
N THR A 429 9.25 34.27 20.16
CA THR A 429 8.55 35.46 19.64
C THR A 429 7.98 35.20 18.25
N TYR A 430 6.98 35.99 17.84
CA TYR A 430 6.46 35.94 16.47
C TYR A 430 7.57 36.28 15.44
N THR A 431 8.51 37.16 15.81
CA THR A 431 9.72 37.47 15.05
C THR A 431 10.66 36.27 14.90
N SER A 432 10.80 35.41 15.92
CA SER A 432 11.64 34.20 15.80
C SER A 432 10.96 33.09 14.99
N LEU A 433 9.63 33.08 14.89
CA LEU A 433 8.88 32.11 14.09
C LEU A 433 8.67 32.55 12.63
N CYS A 434 8.79 33.84 12.31
CA CYS A 434 8.78 34.33 10.92
C CYS A 434 10.19 34.31 10.35
N LEU A 435 10.45 33.46 9.34
CA LEU A 435 11.82 33.19 8.88
C LEU A 435 12.58 34.43 8.37
N PRO A 436 12.02 35.31 7.52
CA PRO A 436 12.75 36.49 7.03
C PRO A 436 13.20 37.40 8.18
N GLU A 437 12.30 37.66 9.12
CA GLU A 437 12.56 38.49 10.30
C GLU A 437 13.54 37.82 11.28
N ASN A 438 13.48 36.49 11.44
CA ASN A 438 14.46 35.70 12.21
C ASN A 438 15.89 35.85 11.64
N ILE A 439 16.04 35.69 10.32
CA ILE A 439 17.32 35.79 9.61
C ILE A 439 17.87 37.23 9.70
N ALA A 440 17.02 38.24 9.53
CA ALA A 440 17.40 39.65 9.67
C ALA A 440 17.77 40.01 11.12
N ALA A 441 17.00 39.57 12.11
CA ALA A 441 17.25 39.82 13.53
C ALA A 441 18.58 39.21 14.01
N ARG A 442 18.93 38.01 13.53
CA ARG A 442 20.25 37.38 13.79
C ARG A 442 21.38 37.95 12.92
N GLY A 443 21.08 38.85 11.97
CA GLY A 443 22.04 39.54 11.11
C GLY A 443 22.70 38.63 10.06
N LEU A 444 21.97 37.62 9.57
CA LEU A 444 22.50 36.52 8.73
C LEU A 444 22.10 36.62 7.25
N GLU A 445 21.62 37.77 6.79
CA GLU A 445 21.15 37.95 5.40
C GLU A 445 22.29 37.75 4.36
N SER A 446 23.53 38.09 4.71
CA SER A 446 24.66 38.19 3.77
C SER A 446 25.79 37.17 3.97
N ILE A 447 25.66 36.20 4.89
CA ILE A 447 26.68 35.15 5.07
C ILE A 447 26.62 34.15 3.89
N PRO A 448 27.73 33.85 3.19
CA PRO A 448 27.73 32.85 2.12
C PRO A 448 27.57 31.42 2.67
N ASN A 449 27.28 30.47 1.78
CA ASN A 449 27.25 29.03 2.08
C ASN A 449 26.24 28.64 3.18
N PHE A 450 25.13 29.38 3.31
CA PHE A 450 24.06 29.17 4.30
C PHE A 450 22.81 28.62 3.61
N TYR A 451 22.91 27.37 3.15
CA TYR A 451 21.92 26.71 2.30
C TYR A 451 20.55 26.54 2.97
N TYR A 452 20.52 26.35 4.30
CA TYR A 452 19.28 26.43 5.08
C TYR A 452 18.52 27.73 4.79
N ARG A 453 19.15 28.89 5.00
CA ARG A 453 18.53 30.20 4.72
C ARG A 453 18.10 30.30 3.26
N ASP A 454 19.00 29.97 2.34
CA ASP A 454 18.79 30.20 0.90
C ASP A 454 17.63 29.39 0.32
N ASP A 455 17.45 28.15 0.81
CA ASP A 455 16.34 27.29 0.42
C ASP A 455 15.06 27.63 1.21
N ALA A 456 15.19 27.86 2.52
CA ALA A 456 14.06 28.15 3.41
C ALA A 456 13.39 29.51 3.12
N LEU A 457 14.14 30.57 2.79
CA LEU A 457 13.55 31.87 2.40
C LEU A 457 12.78 31.76 1.08
N ARG A 458 13.22 30.89 0.17
CA ARG A 458 12.50 30.62 -1.08
C ARG A 458 11.23 29.82 -0.81
N LEU A 459 11.28 28.79 0.05
CA LEU A 459 10.09 28.08 0.52
C LEU A 459 9.09 29.02 1.22
N TRP A 460 9.56 29.88 2.11
CA TRP A 460 8.73 30.89 2.77
C TRP A 460 8.03 31.79 1.75
N SER A 461 8.74 32.29 0.74
CA SER A 461 8.17 33.14 -0.32
C SER A 461 7.10 32.41 -1.15
N ILE A 462 7.34 31.15 -1.51
CA ILE A 462 6.41 30.32 -2.30
C ILE A 462 5.15 29.99 -1.47
N ILE A 463 5.32 29.59 -0.20
CA ILE A 463 4.21 29.35 0.74
C ILE A 463 3.42 30.65 0.97
N ASN A 464 4.10 31.77 1.21
CA ASN A 464 3.46 33.07 1.41
C ASN A 464 2.63 33.50 0.20
N SER A 465 3.15 33.29 -1.02
CA SER A 465 2.45 33.63 -2.26
C SER A 465 1.19 32.78 -2.46
N PHE A 466 1.27 31.47 -2.18
CA PHE A 466 0.11 30.57 -2.20
C PHE A 466 -0.92 30.93 -1.12
N VAL A 467 -0.49 31.15 0.12
CA VAL A 467 -1.36 31.59 1.22
C VAL A 467 -2.02 32.93 0.88
N LYS A 468 -1.29 33.88 0.30
CA LYS A 468 -1.81 35.18 -0.13
C LYS A 468 -2.88 35.05 -1.21
N ALA A 469 -2.67 34.22 -2.22
CA ALA A 469 -3.67 33.95 -3.26
C ALA A 469 -4.97 33.36 -2.67
N VAL A 470 -4.86 32.37 -1.79
CA VAL A 470 -6.03 31.72 -1.15
C VAL A 470 -6.72 32.65 -0.16
N VAL A 471 -5.98 33.35 0.69
CA VAL A 471 -6.55 34.24 1.71
C VAL A 471 -7.23 35.45 1.08
N VAL A 472 -6.62 36.12 0.08
CA VAL A 472 -7.25 37.28 -0.60
C VAL A 472 -8.51 36.87 -1.37
N PHE A 473 -8.57 35.64 -1.90
CA PHE A 473 -9.76 35.11 -2.56
C PHE A 473 -10.96 34.95 -1.61
N TYR A 474 -10.71 34.58 -0.34
CA TYR A 474 -11.77 34.44 0.67
C TYR A 474 -11.99 35.68 1.54
N TYR A 475 -10.99 36.52 1.73
CA TYR A 475 -11.03 37.74 2.54
C TYR A 475 -10.51 38.93 1.71
N PRO A 476 -11.35 39.52 0.84
CA PRO A 476 -10.96 40.64 -0.02
C PRO A 476 -10.87 41.99 0.74
N SER A 477 -11.18 42.02 2.04
CA SER A 477 -11.10 43.22 2.88
C SER A 477 -10.73 42.90 4.33
N ASP A 478 -10.02 43.83 4.98
CA ASP A 478 -9.67 43.76 6.40
C ASP A 478 -10.90 43.60 7.30
N SER A 479 -12.01 44.26 6.95
CA SER A 479 -13.30 44.16 7.64
C SER A 479 -13.88 42.75 7.70
N GLU A 480 -13.59 41.89 6.71
CA GLU A 480 -14.02 40.49 6.74
C GLU A 480 -13.12 39.62 7.62
N VAL A 481 -11.84 39.97 7.78
CA VAL A 481 -10.94 39.32 8.74
C VAL A 481 -11.33 39.70 10.17
N SER A 482 -11.51 40.98 10.47
CA SER A 482 -11.94 41.45 11.79
C SER A 482 -13.36 40.97 12.16
N GLY A 483 -14.21 40.71 11.17
CA GLY A 483 -15.59 40.26 11.34
C GLY A 483 -15.78 38.74 11.51
N ASP A 484 -14.75 37.93 11.22
CA ASP A 484 -14.86 36.46 11.28
C ASP A 484 -14.61 35.92 12.69
N SER A 485 -15.68 35.70 13.44
CA SER A 485 -15.61 35.22 14.83
C SER A 485 -14.96 33.84 15.00
N GLU A 486 -14.96 32.98 13.97
CA GLU A 486 -14.31 31.66 14.03
C GLU A 486 -12.79 31.83 13.96
N LEU A 487 -12.34 32.71 13.08
CA LEU A 487 -10.94 33.10 12.94
C LEU A 487 -10.39 33.82 14.18
N GLN A 488 -11.15 34.76 14.76
CA GLN A 488 -10.70 35.49 15.96
C GLN A 488 -10.56 34.58 17.18
N GLU A 489 -11.50 33.65 17.39
CA GLU A 489 -11.39 32.64 18.46
C GLU A 489 -10.25 31.65 18.20
N TRP A 490 -9.99 31.28 16.93
CA TRP A 490 -8.87 30.39 16.55
C TRP A 490 -7.51 30.97 16.97
N VAL A 491 -7.24 32.24 16.65
CA VAL A 491 -5.96 32.88 17.01
C VAL A 491 -5.87 33.19 18.51
N ASN A 492 -6.98 33.59 19.14
CA ASN A 492 -7.06 33.80 20.59
C ASN A 492 -6.76 32.50 21.38
N GLU A 493 -7.29 31.35 20.96
CA GLU A 493 -6.92 30.07 21.59
C GLU A 493 -5.43 29.71 21.38
N ILE A 494 -4.82 30.03 20.23
CA ILE A 494 -3.38 29.82 20.01
C ILE A 494 -2.55 30.72 20.93
N PHE A 495 -2.89 32.00 21.04
CA PHE A 495 -2.22 32.95 21.95
C PHE A 495 -2.34 32.52 23.41
N TYR A 496 -3.54 32.12 23.87
CA TYR A 496 -3.78 31.74 25.26
C TYR A 496 -3.21 30.37 25.62
N TYR A 497 -3.47 29.32 24.82
CA TYR A 497 -3.07 27.95 25.16
C TYR A 497 -1.65 27.59 24.67
N GLY A 498 -1.21 28.15 23.54
CA GLY A 498 0.14 27.95 23.02
C GLY A 498 1.18 28.84 23.71
N PHE A 499 0.93 30.15 23.73
CA PHE A 499 1.85 31.18 24.20
C PHE A 499 1.51 31.73 25.59
N LEU A 500 0.60 31.06 26.32
CA LEU A 500 0.23 31.34 27.71
C LEU A 500 -0.28 32.77 27.97
N GLY A 501 -0.79 33.44 26.93
CA GLY A 501 -1.21 34.84 27.00
C GLY A 501 -0.05 35.84 27.15
N ASN A 502 1.18 35.46 26.79
CA ASN A 502 2.35 36.30 26.93
C ASN A 502 2.41 37.38 25.83
N ASP A 503 1.95 38.61 26.14
CA ASP A 503 2.04 39.77 25.23
C ASP A 503 3.45 40.00 24.67
N ASN A 504 4.50 39.71 25.46
CA ASN A 504 5.91 39.90 25.05
C ASN A 504 6.35 38.96 23.92
N SER A 505 5.59 37.91 23.62
CA SER A 505 5.83 37.07 22.44
C SER A 505 5.55 37.82 21.12
N GLY A 506 4.73 38.88 21.14
CA GLY A 506 4.28 39.56 19.93
C GLY A 506 3.39 38.70 19.02
N ILE A 507 2.90 37.55 19.50
CA ILE A 507 1.90 36.73 18.81
C ILE A 507 0.55 37.46 18.87
N PRO A 508 -0.18 37.60 17.75
CA PRO A 508 -1.49 38.24 17.75
C PRO A 508 -2.50 37.46 18.61
N SER A 509 -3.29 38.18 19.40
CA SER A 509 -4.48 37.66 20.10
C SER A 509 -5.78 37.87 19.30
N SER A 510 -5.71 38.67 18.23
CA SER A 510 -6.76 38.93 17.24
C SER A 510 -6.11 39.37 15.92
N PHE A 511 -6.82 39.25 14.80
CA PHE A 511 -6.41 39.80 13.51
C PHE A 511 -7.27 41.00 13.13
N GLN A 512 -6.65 42.09 12.69
CA GLN A 512 -7.36 43.27 12.19
C GLN A 512 -7.28 43.41 10.67
N THR A 513 -6.29 42.76 10.03
CA THR A 513 -6.00 42.91 8.60
C THR A 513 -5.73 41.58 7.87
N VAL A 514 -5.92 41.62 6.55
CA VAL A 514 -5.63 40.51 5.62
C VAL A 514 -4.13 40.14 5.63
N GLU A 515 -3.23 41.11 5.77
CA GLU A 515 -1.78 40.86 5.75
C GLU A 515 -1.28 40.17 7.03
N GLU A 516 -1.83 40.52 8.21
CA GLU A 516 -1.56 39.81 9.47
C GLU A 516 -1.97 38.34 9.37
N LEU A 517 -3.14 38.07 8.78
CA LEU A 517 -3.66 36.72 8.56
C LEU A 517 -2.76 35.93 7.60
N ILE A 518 -2.37 36.51 6.47
CA ILE A 518 -1.45 35.90 5.49
C ILE A 518 -0.13 35.54 6.18
N ARG A 519 0.48 36.46 6.93
CA ARG A 519 1.74 36.25 7.63
C ARG A 519 1.63 35.11 8.65
N PHE A 520 0.55 35.07 9.42
CA PHE A 520 0.36 34.06 10.45
C PHE A 520 0.10 32.66 9.87
N VAL A 521 -0.75 32.56 8.83
CA VAL A 521 -1.00 31.28 8.14
C VAL A 521 0.25 30.79 7.40
N THR A 522 1.07 31.69 6.86
CA THR A 522 2.41 31.36 6.32
C THR A 522 3.28 30.74 7.41
N MET A 523 3.38 31.37 8.58
CA MET A 523 4.15 30.88 9.73
C MET A 523 3.68 29.48 10.17
N VAL A 524 2.38 29.27 10.36
CA VAL A 524 1.81 27.96 10.75
C VAL A 524 2.17 26.85 9.75
N ILE A 525 1.99 27.09 8.45
CA ILE A 525 2.31 26.10 7.41
C ILE A 525 3.82 25.84 7.35
N PHE A 526 4.64 26.89 7.43
CA PHE A 526 6.10 26.78 7.40
C PHE A 526 6.63 25.98 8.61
N THR A 527 6.14 26.26 9.82
CA THR A 527 6.53 25.55 11.05
C THR A 527 6.17 24.06 10.98
N SER A 528 4.94 23.73 10.58
CA SER A 528 4.46 22.34 10.46
C SER A 528 5.05 21.55 9.28
N SER A 529 5.89 22.15 8.43
CA SER A 529 6.49 21.46 7.27
C SER A 529 7.99 21.74 7.11
N VAL A 530 8.34 22.93 6.63
CA VAL A 530 9.71 23.33 6.29
C VAL A 530 10.61 23.36 7.52
N GLN A 531 10.18 23.99 8.62
CA GLN A 531 10.99 24.08 9.84
C GLN A 531 11.25 22.69 10.44
N HIS A 532 10.21 21.85 10.49
CA HIS A 532 10.32 20.46 10.93
C HIS A 532 11.29 19.65 10.06
N ALA A 533 11.17 19.70 8.73
CA ALA A 533 12.09 19.00 7.83
C ALA A 533 13.55 19.44 8.02
N ALA A 534 13.80 20.75 8.19
CA ALA A 534 15.15 21.28 8.40
C ALA A 534 15.84 20.81 9.70
N VAL A 535 15.09 20.42 10.73
CA VAL A 535 15.63 20.01 12.05
C VAL A 535 15.45 18.52 12.34
N ASN A 536 14.55 17.82 11.62
CA ASN A 536 14.34 16.38 11.75
C ASN A 536 15.15 15.57 10.74
N SER A 537 15.05 15.88 9.44
CA SER A 537 15.71 15.08 8.40
C SER A 537 17.24 14.98 8.51
N PRO A 538 18.00 15.98 9.04
CA PRO A 538 19.44 15.84 9.25
C PRO A 538 19.85 15.05 10.52
N GLN A 539 18.91 14.53 11.33
CA GLN A 539 19.27 13.96 12.63
C GLN A 539 20.17 12.73 12.53
N LEU A 540 19.87 11.75 11.67
CA LEU A 540 20.75 10.60 11.46
C LEU A 540 22.14 11.02 10.94
N ASP A 541 22.17 11.92 9.96
CA ASP A 541 23.40 12.32 9.26
C ASP A 541 24.37 13.13 10.16
N PHE A 542 23.85 14.02 11.03
CA PHE A 542 24.70 14.84 11.92
C PHE A 542 24.80 14.35 13.37
N LEU A 543 23.75 13.69 13.90
CA LEU A 543 23.67 13.23 15.29
C LEU A 543 23.89 11.71 15.45
N GLY A 544 23.97 10.96 14.34
CA GLY A 544 24.33 9.54 14.36
C GLY A 544 25.80 9.26 14.67
N TRP A 545 26.71 10.20 14.35
CA TRP A 545 28.12 10.13 14.77
C TRP A 545 28.30 10.73 16.16
N ILE A 546 28.34 9.85 17.17
CA ILE A 546 28.28 10.22 18.59
C ILE A 546 29.31 11.30 19.01
N PRO A 547 30.59 11.27 18.62
CA PRO A 547 31.56 12.33 18.98
C PRO A 547 31.24 13.72 18.43
N ASN A 548 30.48 13.82 17.34
CA ASN A 548 30.08 15.09 16.76
C ASN A 548 28.87 15.71 17.47
N ALA A 549 28.05 14.94 18.18
CA ALA A 549 26.84 15.45 18.84
C ALA A 549 26.35 14.51 19.96
N PRO A 550 27.13 14.33 21.04
CA PRO A 550 26.79 13.37 22.10
C PRO A 550 25.61 13.90 22.94
N PHE A 551 24.59 13.08 23.18
CA PHE A 551 23.45 13.46 24.04
C PHE A 551 23.80 13.38 25.54
N VAL A 552 24.94 12.79 25.90
CA VAL A 552 25.43 12.61 27.28
C VAL A 552 26.96 12.66 27.32
N LEU A 553 27.53 13.15 28.42
CA LEU A 553 28.97 13.07 28.70
C LEU A 553 29.18 12.63 30.17
N HIS A 554 30.23 11.84 30.44
CA HIS A 554 30.44 11.19 31.75
C HIS A 554 31.48 11.88 32.68
N GLN A 555 32.18 12.91 32.20
CA GLN A 555 33.15 13.69 33.00
C GLN A 555 32.71 15.16 33.14
N PRO A 556 33.23 15.92 34.11
CA PRO A 556 33.08 17.37 34.15
C PRO A 556 33.87 18.07 33.04
N GLN A 557 33.47 19.30 32.72
CA GLN A 557 34.18 20.16 31.77
C GLN A 557 35.61 20.48 32.23
N PRO A 558 36.59 20.59 31.30
CA PRO A 558 37.97 20.93 31.65
C PRO A 558 38.06 22.35 32.24
N THR A 559 38.60 22.45 33.45
CA THR A 559 38.80 23.71 34.18
C THR A 559 40.19 24.32 34.00
N THR A 560 41.11 23.60 33.35
CA THR A 560 42.48 24.07 33.04
C THR A 560 42.89 23.63 31.63
N LYS A 561 43.99 24.20 31.11
CA LYS A 561 44.60 23.83 29.82
C LYS A 561 45.84 22.96 30.02
N GLY A 562 46.21 22.22 28.98
CA GLY A 562 47.41 21.38 28.90
C GLY A 562 47.27 20.03 29.60
N GLN A 563 46.04 19.58 29.89
CA GLN A 563 45.78 18.37 30.69
C GLN A 563 44.91 17.31 29.98
N SER A 564 44.22 17.64 28.89
CA SER A 564 43.37 16.67 28.18
C SER A 564 44.20 15.66 27.37
N SER A 565 43.73 14.42 27.26
CA SER A 565 44.29 13.40 26.37
C SER A 565 43.19 12.75 25.50
N MET A 566 43.56 11.93 24.51
CA MET A 566 42.57 11.23 23.68
C MET A 566 41.79 10.17 24.49
N GLU A 567 42.45 9.52 25.45
CA GLU A 567 41.84 8.60 26.42
C GLU A 567 40.84 9.34 27.31
N ALA A 568 41.17 10.57 27.74
CA ALA A 568 40.24 11.41 28.51
C ALA A 568 39.00 11.80 27.68
N ILE A 569 39.15 12.06 26.38
CA ILE A 569 38.01 12.31 25.47
C ILE A 569 37.14 11.06 25.34
N LEU A 570 37.74 9.88 25.10
CA LEU A 570 37.00 8.60 25.02
C LEU A 570 36.26 8.27 26.33
N ALA A 571 36.87 8.55 27.48
CA ALA A 571 36.27 8.40 28.81
C ALA A 571 35.24 9.51 29.16
N THR A 572 35.09 10.54 28.32
CA THR A 572 34.09 11.61 28.46
C THR A 572 32.87 11.38 27.59
N LEU A 573 33.03 10.75 26.43
CA LEU A 573 31.95 10.40 25.49
C LEU A 573 31.02 9.28 26.02
N PRO A 574 29.80 9.12 25.46
CA PRO A 574 28.86 8.08 25.87
C PRO A 574 29.44 6.67 25.81
N ASN A 575 29.09 5.83 26.79
CA ASN A 575 29.37 4.40 26.73
C ASN A 575 28.67 3.68 25.55
N LYS A 576 29.00 2.41 25.32
CA LYS A 576 28.46 1.61 24.19
C LYS A 576 26.93 1.48 24.21
N SER A 577 26.37 1.20 25.38
CA SER A 577 24.93 1.14 25.67
C SER A 577 24.19 2.43 25.28
N LEU A 578 24.65 3.59 25.75
CA LEU A 578 24.04 4.90 25.49
C LEU A 578 24.28 5.40 24.06
N SER A 579 25.41 5.03 23.45
CA SER A 579 25.68 5.23 22.03
C SER A 579 24.66 4.50 21.16
N GLY A 580 24.40 3.21 21.44
CA GLY A 580 23.34 2.44 20.76
C GLY A 580 21.96 3.04 20.94
N LEU A 581 21.68 3.58 22.13
CA LEU A 581 20.41 4.23 22.44
C LEU A 581 20.20 5.56 21.69
N GLN A 582 21.28 6.33 21.46
CA GLN A 582 21.23 7.53 20.63
C GLN A 582 21.09 7.17 19.15
N SER A 583 21.96 6.32 18.59
CA SER A 583 21.92 5.95 17.16
C SER A 583 20.58 5.33 16.74
N SER A 584 19.98 4.48 17.60
CA SER A 584 18.65 3.89 17.37
C SER A 584 17.50 4.90 17.37
N LEU A 585 17.61 5.97 18.17
CA LEU A 585 16.64 7.06 18.16
C LEU A 585 16.79 7.91 16.89
N MET A 586 18.02 8.29 16.53
CA MET A 586 18.28 9.12 15.33
C MET A 586 17.88 8.40 14.04
N TRP A 587 18.12 7.09 13.93
CA TRP A 587 17.58 6.28 12.84
C TRP A 587 16.04 6.35 12.82
N ARG A 588 15.36 6.00 13.92
CA ARG A 588 13.88 5.91 13.94
C ARG A 588 13.17 7.25 13.65
N LEU A 589 13.77 8.38 14.02
CA LEU A 589 13.20 9.71 13.73
C LEU A 589 13.49 10.20 12.31
N SER A 590 14.55 9.70 11.66
CA SER A 590 14.95 10.11 10.30
C SER A 590 14.40 9.20 9.19
N GLU A 591 13.60 8.17 9.52
CA GLU A 591 13.06 7.26 8.52
C GLU A 591 11.81 7.82 7.82
N MET A 592 11.84 7.87 6.50
CA MET A 592 10.69 8.17 5.66
C MET A 592 9.71 6.98 5.66
N SER A 593 8.41 7.25 5.60
CA SER A 593 7.39 6.19 5.66
C SER A 593 6.80 5.86 4.27
N ASP A 594 6.28 4.66 4.09
CA ASP A 594 5.62 4.22 2.85
C ASP A 594 4.34 5.02 2.54
N ASP A 595 3.77 5.70 3.55
CA ASP A 595 2.64 6.64 3.39
C ASP A 595 3.06 8.12 3.40
N PHE A 596 4.37 8.37 3.23
CA PHE A 596 4.96 9.67 2.98
C PHE A 596 4.45 10.23 1.66
N VAL A 597 4.54 11.55 1.60
CA VAL A 597 3.95 12.39 0.58
C VAL A 597 5.09 13.45 0.43
N PRO A 598 5.85 13.62 -0.68
CA PRO A 598 6.79 14.76 -1.00
C PRO A 598 6.24 16.22 -0.84
N LEU A 599 6.45 17.34 -1.56
CA LEU A 599 5.83 18.67 -1.16
C LEU A 599 4.85 19.35 -2.16
N GLY A 600 3.77 19.92 -1.61
CA GLY A 600 2.76 20.76 -2.28
C GLY A 600 1.42 20.11 -2.65
N THR A 601 1.18 18.85 -2.28
CA THR A 601 0.14 18.00 -2.90
C THR A 601 -0.93 17.49 -1.96
N TYR A 602 -2.19 17.72 -2.34
CA TYR A 602 -3.34 17.50 -1.47
C TYR A 602 -4.23 16.35 -1.99
N PRO A 603 -3.88 15.07 -1.72
CA PRO A 603 -4.58 13.90 -2.26
C PRO A 603 -6.04 13.77 -1.77
N GLN A 604 -6.37 14.45 -0.67
CA GLN A 604 -7.73 14.64 -0.20
C GLN A 604 -8.22 16.01 -0.65
N GLN A 605 -8.90 16.07 -1.81
CA GLN A 605 -9.46 17.31 -2.33
C GLN A 605 -10.50 17.90 -1.36
N ARG A 606 -10.18 19.05 -0.75
CA ARG A 606 -11.01 19.77 0.23
C ARG A 606 -11.72 21.00 -0.33
N PHE A 607 -11.21 21.55 -1.43
CA PHE A 607 -11.78 22.66 -2.20
C PHE A 607 -12.41 22.13 -3.49
N ASP A 608 -13.53 22.72 -3.93
CA ASP A 608 -14.13 22.46 -5.25
C ASP A 608 -13.95 23.65 -6.21
N GLU A 609 -13.56 24.82 -5.69
CA GLU A 609 -13.44 26.07 -6.41
C GLU A 609 -12.33 26.02 -7.48
N PRO A 610 -12.64 26.13 -8.79
CA PRO A 610 -11.64 26.03 -9.85
C PRO A 610 -10.48 27.03 -9.72
N ALA A 611 -10.74 28.21 -9.15
CA ALA A 611 -9.72 29.22 -8.86
C ALA A 611 -8.69 28.73 -7.83
N VAL A 612 -9.14 28.14 -6.72
CA VAL A 612 -8.26 27.61 -5.67
C VAL A 612 -7.55 26.34 -6.13
N LEU A 613 -8.23 25.50 -6.91
CA LEU A 613 -7.60 24.35 -7.58
C LEU A 613 -6.53 24.77 -8.61
N GLN A 614 -6.59 25.99 -9.15
CA GLN A 614 -5.50 26.53 -9.97
C GLN A 614 -4.36 27.08 -9.11
N MET A 615 -4.64 27.85 -8.05
CA MET A 615 -3.62 28.33 -7.11
C MET A 615 -2.76 27.18 -6.52
N ILE A 616 -3.36 26.02 -6.28
CA ILE A 616 -2.66 24.80 -5.84
C ILE A 616 -1.68 24.28 -6.91
N LYS A 617 -2.03 24.32 -8.20
CA LYS A 617 -1.12 23.92 -9.30
C LYS A 617 0.02 24.93 -9.47
N ASP A 618 -0.26 26.21 -9.32
CA ASP A 618 0.71 27.28 -9.47
C ASP A 618 1.78 27.15 -8.35
N PHE A 619 1.34 26.92 -7.10
CA PHE A 619 2.20 26.55 -5.97
C PHE A 619 3.06 25.29 -6.24
N GLN A 620 2.46 24.24 -6.80
CA GLN A 620 3.18 23.01 -7.20
C GLN A 620 4.22 23.25 -8.32
N ALA A 621 3.97 24.19 -9.23
CA ALA A 621 4.90 24.57 -10.29
C ALA A 621 6.10 25.37 -9.74
N GLU A 622 5.87 26.28 -8.78
CA GLU A 622 6.95 26.99 -8.08
C GLU A 622 7.82 26.04 -7.25
N LEU A 623 7.21 25.14 -6.48
CA LEU A 623 7.93 24.10 -5.73
C LEU A 623 8.74 23.17 -6.66
N SER A 624 8.15 22.75 -7.79
CA SER A 624 8.86 21.96 -8.81
C SER A 624 10.10 22.69 -9.36
N SER A 625 9.99 24.01 -9.55
CA SER A 625 11.07 24.87 -10.03
C SER A 625 12.17 25.10 -8.98
N LEU A 626 11.79 25.23 -7.70
CA LEU A 626 12.72 25.27 -6.57
C LEU A 626 13.51 23.96 -6.46
N ASN A 627 12.85 22.81 -6.53
CA ASN A 627 13.50 21.49 -6.55
C ASN A 627 14.58 21.37 -7.64
N VAL A 628 14.30 21.82 -8.87
CA VAL A 628 15.30 21.81 -9.96
C VAL A 628 16.50 22.70 -9.64
N ALA A 629 16.27 23.87 -9.04
CA ALA A 629 17.35 24.77 -8.62
C ALA A 629 18.21 24.18 -7.47
N ILE A 630 17.58 23.57 -6.47
CA ILE A 630 18.27 22.89 -5.35
C ILE A 630 19.05 21.68 -5.85
N THR A 631 18.47 20.85 -6.72
CA THR A 631 19.14 19.70 -7.34
C THR A 631 20.39 20.14 -8.11
N LYS A 632 20.30 21.21 -8.92
CA LYS A 632 21.47 21.78 -9.62
C LYS A 632 22.53 22.25 -8.62
N ARG A 633 22.15 23.07 -7.64
CA ARG A 633 23.06 23.60 -6.60
C ARG A 633 23.79 22.45 -5.89
N ASN A 634 23.07 21.42 -5.48
CA ASN A 634 23.61 20.24 -4.81
C ASN A 634 24.56 19.41 -5.69
N SER A 635 24.34 19.32 -7.01
CA SER A 635 25.27 18.64 -7.92
C SER A 635 26.62 19.35 -8.11
N GLU A 636 26.74 20.58 -7.59
CA GLU A 636 27.94 21.41 -7.61
C GLU A 636 28.61 21.49 -6.21
N LEU A 637 28.11 20.74 -5.20
CA LEU A 637 28.65 20.67 -3.84
C LEU A 637 29.33 19.33 -3.53
N GLU A 638 30.43 19.39 -2.78
CA GLU A 638 31.05 18.24 -2.12
C GLU A 638 30.13 17.58 -1.09
N LEU A 639 29.38 18.40 -0.35
CA LEU A 639 28.39 17.96 0.63
C LEU A 639 27.00 18.57 0.32
N PRO A 640 26.13 17.85 -0.39
CA PRO A 640 24.77 18.30 -0.72
C PRO A 640 23.91 18.67 0.49
N TYR A 641 23.07 19.71 0.33
CA TYR A 641 22.03 20.07 1.29
C TYR A 641 20.66 19.75 0.68
N TYR A 642 20.11 18.56 0.97
CA TYR A 642 18.85 18.06 0.40
C TYR A 642 17.64 18.20 1.32
N TYR A 643 17.83 18.45 2.61
CA TYR A 643 16.76 18.45 3.63
C TYR A 643 15.61 19.44 3.37
N LEU A 644 15.87 20.49 2.58
CA LEU A 644 14.87 21.47 2.13
C LEU A 644 14.58 21.45 0.62
N ASN A 645 14.92 20.36 -0.08
CA ASN A 645 14.32 20.11 -1.39
C ASN A 645 12.82 19.84 -1.20
N PRO A 646 11.90 20.50 -1.95
CA PRO A 646 10.48 20.16 -2.00
C PRO A 646 10.13 18.68 -2.26
N LYS A 647 11.07 17.79 -2.54
CA LYS A 647 10.79 16.34 -2.55
C LYS A 647 10.84 15.67 -1.18
N GLU A 648 11.57 16.25 -0.23
CA GLU A 648 11.96 15.61 1.04
C GLU A 648 11.25 16.23 2.27
N ILE A 649 10.33 17.17 2.02
CA ILE A 649 9.38 17.82 2.95
C ILE A 649 7.97 17.26 2.61
N GLU A 650 6.94 17.25 3.49
CA GLU A 650 5.72 16.38 3.33
C GLU A 650 4.44 16.98 2.61
N ASN A 651 3.65 16.15 1.85
CA ASN A 651 2.66 16.33 0.70
C ASN A 651 3.06 16.17 -0.88
N SER A 652 3.12 14.96 -1.52
CA SER A 652 3.63 14.40 -2.87
C SER A 652 3.70 15.03 -4.31
N THR A 653 4.91 15.19 -4.89
CA THR A 653 5.60 14.29 -5.91
C THR A 653 6.92 14.94 -6.43
N GLY A 654 7.66 14.38 -7.41
CA GLY A 654 8.97 14.94 -7.83
C GLY A 654 9.50 14.71 -9.26
N LYS A 655 10.04 15.77 -9.88
CA LYS A 655 10.67 15.82 -11.23
C LYS A 655 12.21 15.99 -11.17
N TYR A 656 12.95 15.59 -12.21
CA TYR A 656 14.41 15.77 -12.32
C TYR A 656 14.78 16.48 -13.64
N THR A 657 16.04 16.91 -13.80
CA THR A 657 16.53 17.53 -15.05
C THR A 657 17.96 17.07 -15.33
N VAL A 658 18.14 16.35 -16.44
CA VAL A 658 19.43 15.86 -16.94
C VAL A 658 19.94 16.83 -18.02
N LYS A 659 21.25 17.06 -18.05
CA LYS A 659 21.92 17.86 -19.09
C LYS A 659 22.94 17.01 -19.83
N THR A 660 23.00 17.17 -21.15
CA THR A 660 24.00 16.53 -22.02
C THR A 660 24.96 17.60 -22.56
N SER A 661 26.20 17.22 -22.85
CA SER A 661 27.23 18.11 -23.42
C SER A 661 27.03 18.40 -24.91
N SER A 662 26.18 17.61 -25.58
CA SER A 662 25.78 17.72 -26.98
C SER A 662 24.37 17.12 -27.15
N SER A 663 23.74 17.30 -28.32
CA SER A 663 22.48 16.60 -28.62
C SER A 663 22.73 15.10 -28.82
N LEU A 664 21.84 14.28 -28.26
CA LEU A 664 21.83 12.82 -28.45
C LEU A 664 20.98 12.39 -29.67
N GLY A 665 20.28 13.32 -30.33
CA GLY A 665 19.28 13.00 -31.35
C GLY A 665 18.06 12.27 -30.78
N LYS A 666 17.47 11.36 -31.58
CA LYS A 666 16.35 10.49 -31.18
C LYS A 666 16.76 9.64 -29.97
N LEU A 667 16.15 9.87 -28.80
CA LEU A 667 16.41 9.05 -27.61
C LEU A 667 15.95 7.60 -27.86
N LEU A 668 16.88 6.65 -27.78
CA LEU A 668 16.64 5.23 -28.07
C LEU A 668 16.43 4.39 -26.80
N LEU A 669 17.27 4.62 -25.79
CA LEU A 669 17.29 3.91 -24.52
C LEU A 669 17.62 4.90 -23.39
N ILE A 670 17.14 4.63 -22.17
CA ILE A 670 17.66 5.22 -20.93
C ILE A 670 18.44 4.15 -20.20
N LYS A 671 19.65 4.46 -19.76
CA LYS A 671 20.40 3.61 -18.83
C LYS A 671 20.14 4.09 -17.41
N VAL A 672 19.63 3.18 -16.59
CA VAL A 672 19.38 3.40 -15.16
C VAL A 672 20.36 2.51 -14.41
N GLU A 673 21.26 3.11 -13.64
CA GLU A 673 22.18 2.39 -12.77
C GLU A 673 21.91 2.80 -11.32
N LYS A 674 21.73 1.81 -10.45
CA LYS A 674 21.63 2.03 -9.01
C LYS A 674 23.03 1.95 -8.41
N ASP A 675 23.68 3.12 -8.29
CA ASP A 675 25.08 3.30 -7.91
C ASP A 675 25.51 2.35 -6.75
N PRO A 676 26.56 1.52 -6.95
CA PRO A 676 27.02 0.60 -5.93
C PRO A 676 27.72 1.26 -4.75
N CYS A 677 26.92 1.85 -3.85
CA CYS A 677 27.32 2.16 -2.48
C CYS A 677 27.53 0.86 -1.67
N PHE A 678 28.63 0.15 -1.94
CA PHE A 678 28.99 -1.19 -1.44
C PHE A 678 28.92 -1.38 0.09
N LEU A 679 28.81 -0.31 0.86
CA LEU A 679 28.82 -0.34 2.32
C LEU A 679 27.46 -0.76 2.92
N LEU A 680 26.32 -0.31 2.37
CA LEU A 680 24.97 -0.55 2.89
C LEU A 680 24.48 -2.01 2.72
N PRO A 681 23.52 -2.52 3.53
CA PRO A 681 22.69 -3.68 3.15
C PRO A 681 21.89 -3.39 1.86
N GLU A 682 21.38 -4.41 1.18
CA GLU A 682 20.63 -4.16 -0.06
C GLU A 682 19.20 -3.71 0.18
N ASP A 683 18.81 -2.69 -0.58
CA ASP A 683 17.52 -2.00 -0.58
C ASP A 683 17.11 -1.84 -2.05
N GLU A 684 16.22 -2.68 -2.55
CA GLU A 684 15.90 -2.75 -3.98
C GLU A 684 14.89 -1.68 -4.38
N TRP A 685 15.14 -0.96 -5.48
CA TRP A 685 14.25 0.14 -5.89
C TRP A 685 13.22 -0.33 -6.91
N TYR A 686 11.93 -0.36 -6.56
CA TYR A 686 10.86 -0.54 -7.54
C TYR A 686 10.67 0.73 -8.37
N CYS A 687 11.16 0.69 -9.61
CA CYS A 687 11.00 1.74 -10.59
C CYS A 687 9.76 1.43 -11.47
N SER A 688 8.73 2.27 -11.40
CA SER A 688 7.49 2.08 -12.17
C SER A 688 7.63 2.59 -13.61
N LYS A 689 7.89 3.89 -13.79
CA LYS A 689 8.14 4.52 -15.09
C LYS A 689 9.06 5.73 -14.96
N ILE A 690 9.89 5.97 -15.97
CA ILE A 690 10.63 7.22 -16.16
C ILE A 690 9.95 7.99 -17.29
N VAL A 691 9.76 9.30 -17.10
CA VAL A 691 9.20 10.19 -18.12
C VAL A 691 10.22 11.29 -18.39
N VAL A 692 10.65 11.41 -19.66
CA VAL A 692 11.60 12.42 -20.11
C VAL A 692 10.87 13.45 -20.95
N THR A 693 10.96 14.73 -20.58
CA THR A 693 10.64 15.84 -21.48
C THR A 693 11.90 16.21 -22.24
N THR A 694 11.86 16.20 -23.57
CA THR A 694 12.99 16.65 -24.41
C THR A 694 13.10 18.19 -24.40
N PRO A 695 14.25 18.77 -24.79
CA PRO A 695 14.37 20.22 -25.01
C PRO A 695 13.36 20.79 -26.00
N GLU A 696 12.90 19.97 -26.96
CA GLU A 696 11.91 20.29 -27.98
C GLU A 696 10.47 20.27 -27.45
N GLY A 697 10.24 19.68 -26.27
CA GLY A 697 8.94 19.60 -25.59
C GLY A 697 8.25 18.24 -25.66
N ASP A 698 8.80 17.26 -26.39
CA ASP A 698 8.25 15.91 -26.49
C ASP A 698 8.28 15.21 -25.12
N VAL A 699 7.20 14.54 -24.76
CA VAL A 699 7.09 13.77 -23.51
C VAL A 699 7.20 12.27 -23.85
N LEU A 700 8.36 11.68 -23.53
CA LEU A 700 8.67 10.29 -23.82
C LEU A 700 8.55 9.42 -22.56
N LEU A 701 7.66 8.44 -22.62
CA LEU A 701 7.48 7.42 -21.59
C LEU A 701 8.51 6.30 -21.73
N PHE A 702 9.16 5.91 -20.64
CA PHE A 702 10.01 4.73 -20.52
C PHE A 702 9.45 3.86 -19.39
N PRO A 703 8.59 2.86 -19.68
CA PRO A 703 8.04 1.96 -18.67
C PRO A 703 9.14 1.06 -18.13
N CYS A 704 9.12 0.80 -16.82
CA CYS A 704 10.12 -0.02 -16.13
C CYS A 704 9.43 -1.19 -15.42
N TYR A 705 8.52 -0.87 -14.50
CA TYR A 705 7.67 -1.79 -13.75
C TYR A 705 8.41 -2.99 -13.14
N ARG A 706 9.60 -2.72 -12.58
CA ARG A 706 10.45 -3.74 -11.95
C ARG A 706 11.29 -3.19 -10.81
N TRP A 707 11.82 -4.10 -10.00
CA TRP A 707 12.85 -3.82 -9.03
C TRP A 707 14.20 -3.62 -9.74
N ILE A 708 15.04 -2.76 -9.18
CA ILE A 708 16.40 -2.49 -9.63
C ILE A 708 17.32 -2.69 -8.42
N SER A 709 18.19 -3.69 -8.51
CA SER A 709 19.18 -3.99 -7.46
C SER A 709 20.46 -3.17 -7.68
N ARG A 710 21.28 -3.03 -6.64
CA ARG A 710 22.55 -2.28 -6.67
C ARG A 710 23.54 -2.81 -7.71
N GLY A 711 24.13 -1.90 -8.46
CA GLY A 711 25.06 -2.24 -9.55
C GLY A 711 24.37 -2.90 -10.76
N GLU A 712 23.03 -3.01 -10.76
CA GLU A 712 22.29 -3.41 -11.93
C GLU A 712 22.21 -2.23 -12.92
N LEU A 713 22.81 -2.40 -14.09
CA LEU A 713 22.69 -1.49 -15.22
C LEU A 713 21.46 -1.87 -16.06
N VAL A 714 20.34 -1.23 -15.78
CA VAL A 714 19.05 -1.47 -16.44
C VAL A 714 18.93 -0.59 -17.68
N ASP A 715 18.96 -1.24 -18.85
CA ASP A 715 18.69 -0.62 -20.14
C ASP A 715 17.16 -0.54 -20.36
N LEU A 716 16.56 0.63 -20.16
CA LEU A 716 15.14 0.89 -20.44
C LEU A 716 14.90 1.39 -21.86
N ARG A 717 13.74 1.08 -22.40
CA ARG A 717 13.31 1.41 -23.76
C ARG A 717 11.96 2.14 -23.75
N GLY A 718 11.66 2.89 -24.81
CA GLY A 718 10.45 3.73 -24.88
C GLY A 718 9.13 2.93 -24.79
N GLY A 719 8.04 3.60 -24.44
CA GLY A 719 6.74 2.98 -24.16
C GLY A 719 6.00 2.41 -25.37
N ARG A 720 6.28 2.90 -26.59
CA ARG A 720 5.72 2.36 -27.84
C ARG A 720 6.15 0.91 -28.05
N ALA A 721 5.21 0.04 -28.42
CA ALA A 721 5.49 -1.36 -28.73
C ALA A 721 6.10 -1.55 -30.13
N MET A 722 6.97 -2.57 -30.26
CA MET A 722 7.75 -2.85 -31.47
C MET A 722 7.90 -4.36 -31.67
N LYS A 723 7.62 -4.87 -32.87
CA LYS A 723 7.90 -6.28 -33.25
C LYS A 723 9.39 -6.47 -33.55
N VAL A 724 9.83 -7.72 -33.76
CA VAL A 724 11.26 -8.04 -33.95
C VAL A 724 11.88 -7.35 -35.19
N PHE A 725 11.10 -7.17 -36.25
CA PHE A 725 11.53 -6.53 -37.50
C PHE A 725 11.16 -5.03 -37.60
N ASP A 726 10.56 -4.45 -36.56
CA ASP A 726 10.30 -3.00 -36.50
C ASP A 726 11.55 -2.21 -35.98
N ASP A 727 12.61 -2.90 -35.55
CA ASP A 727 13.79 -2.30 -34.91
C ASP A 727 14.78 -1.70 -35.93
N ASP A 728 14.84 -0.36 -35.97
CA ASP A 728 15.57 0.43 -36.97
C ASP A 728 17.07 0.66 -36.68
N HIS A 729 17.60 0.13 -35.58
CA HIS A 729 18.93 0.50 -35.09
C HIS A 729 19.61 -0.59 -34.26
N ASN A 730 20.88 -0.90 -34.54
CA ASN A 730 21.64 -2.02 -33.94
C ASN A 730 21.64 -2.05 -32.39
N LEU A 731 21.61 -0.88 -31.71
CA LEU A 731 21.52 -0.84 -30.24
C LEU A 731 20.18 -1.37 -29.70
N LEU A 732 19.10 -1.24 -30.47
CA LEU A 732 17.77 -1.74 -30.13
C LEU A 732 17.70 -3.26 -30.32
N THR A 733 18.25 -3.76 -31.43
CA THR A 733 18.39 -5.20 -31.69
C THR A 733 19.26 -5.88 -30.63
N GLY A 734 20.44 -5.32 -30.32
CA GLY A 734 21.34 -5.87 -29.30
C GLY A 734 20.79 -5.78 -27.86
N HIS A 735 19.96 -4.77 -27.57
CA HIS A 735 19.18 -4.70 -26.32
C HIS A 735 18.18 -5.86 -26.22
N ARG A 736 17.43 -6.09 -27.31
CA ARG A 736 16.42 -7.15 -27.46
C ARG A 736 17.01 -8.55 -27.28
N GLU A 737 18.10 -8.84 -27.99
CA GLU A 737 18.86 -10.10 -27.87
C GLU A 737 19.40 -10.34 -26.46
N LYS A 738 19.95 -9.29 -25.81
CA LYS A 738 20.42 -9.33 -24.42
C LYS A 738 19.26 -9.65 -23.45
N GLU A 739 18.12 -9.00 -23.61
CA GLU A 739 16.94 -9.21 -22.77
C GLU A 739 16.41 -10.65 -22.89
N LEU A 740 16.20 -11.13 -24.12
CA LEU A 740 15.75 -12.50 -24.40
C LEU A 740 16.73 -13.56 -23.89
N LYS A 741 18.04 -13.34 -24.05
CA LYS A 741 19.06 -14.26 -23.53
C LYS A 741 19.04 -14.34 -22.00
N LEU A 742 18.88 -13.20 -21.32
CA LEU A 742 18.74 -13.17 -19.85
C LEU A 742 17.48 -13.93 -19.41
N LYS A 743 16.34 -13.62 -20.05
CA LYS A 743 15.04 -14.27 -19.81
C LYS A 743 15.08 -15.78 -20.01
N ARG A 744 15.69 -16.28 -21.08
CA ARG A 744 15.79 -17.72 -21.39
C ARG A 744 16.75 -18.48 -20.46
N ASN A 745 17.70 -17.79 -19.85
CA ASN A 745 18.56 -18.34 -18.79
C ASN A 745 17.85 -18.35 -17.43
N LEU A 746 17.04 -17.33 -17.13
CA LEU A 746 16.37 -17.15 -15.84
C LEU A 746 15.10 -17.99 -15.70
N TYR A 747 14.32 -18.11 -16.77
CA TYR A 747 13.07 -18.87 -16.80
C TYR A 747 13.30 -20.19 -17.54
N GLN A 748 13.68 -21.22 -16.78
CA GLN A 748 13.94 -22.57 -17.31
C GLN A 748 12.76 -23.52 -17.05
N TRP A 749 12.62 -24.50 -17.94
CA TRP A 749 11.65 -25.59 -17.86
C TRP A 749 12.19 -26.76 -17.02
N GLU A 750 11.33 -27.37 -16.22
CA GLU A 750 11.57 -28.65 -15.56
C GLU A 750 10.51 -29.69 -15.99
N VAL A 751 10.98 -30.90 -16.29
CA VAL A 751 10.15 -32.05 -16.68
C VAL A 751 10.06 -33.00 -15.48
N THR A 752 8.94 -32.96 -14.77
CA THR A 752 8.65 -33.86 -13.64
C THR A 752 7.89 -35.12 -14.07
N ASP A 753 7.18 -35.05 -15.20
CA ASP A 753 6.45 -36.15 -15.83
C ASP A 753 6.33 -35.88 -17.33
N GLU A 754 6.82 -36.79 -18.17
CA GLU A 754 6.81 -36.68 -19.65
C GLU A 754 5.40 -36.74 -20.27
N ARG A 755 4.34 -36.84 -19.45
CA ARG A 755 2.93 -36.95 -19.86
C ARG A 755 2.03 -35.88 -19.22
N LEU A 756 2.61 -34.83 -18.66
CA LEU A 756 1.93 -33.66 -18.11
C LEU A 756 2.60 -32.36 -18.61
N PRO A 757 1.95 -31.19 -18.49
CA PRO A 757 2.55 -29.92 -18.91
C PRO A 757 3.84 -29.65 -18.11
N HIS A 758 4.93 -29.33 -18.80
CA HIS A 758 6.21 -29.01 -18.20
C HIS A 758 6.12 -27.72 -17.35
N MET A 759 6.88 -27.66 -16.26
CA MET A 759 6.72 -26.61 -15.24
C MET A 759 7.92 -25.67 -15.19
N SER A 760 7.81 -24.58 -14.43
CA SER A 760 8.97 -23.74 -14.11
C SER A 760 9.93 -24.47 -13.15
N HIS A 761 11.24 -24.39 -13.41
CA HIS A 761 12.29 -25.02 -12.61
C HIS A 761 12.40 -24.54 -11.15
N PHE A 762 11.67 -23.48 -10.76
CA PHE A 762 11.64 -22.97 -9.40
C PHE A 762 10.98 -23.99 -8.46
N LYS A 763 11.68 -24.34 -7.38
CA LYS A 763 11.25 -25.31 -6.36
C LYS A 763 10.84 -24.60 -5.07
N GLU A 764 11.50 -23.48 -4.78
CA GLU A 764 11.23 -22.66 -3.61
C GLU A 764 10.78 -21.25 -3.97
N ILE A 765 9.92 -20.68 -3.13
CA ILE A 765 9.41 -19.31 -3.31
C ILE A 765 10.47 -18.22 -3.16
N SER A 766 11.66 -18.57 -2.65
CA SER A 766 12.85 -17.71 -2.54
C SER A 766 13.75 -17.73 -3.78
N GLU A 767 13.49 -18.60 -4.75
CA GLU A 767 14.23 -18.67 -6.02
C GLU A 767 13.58 -17.79 -7.11
N LEU A 768 12.34 -17.35 -6.88
CA LEU A 768 11.56 -16.50 -7.77
C LEU A 768 12.10 -15.05 -7.77
N PRO A 769 12.33 -14.44 -8.95
CA PRO A 769 12.59 -13.00 -9.06
C PRO A 769 11.54 -12.12 -8.37
N ALA A 770 11.97 -10.94 -7.92
CA ALA A 770 11.12 -9.99 -7.21
C ALA A 770 9.95 -9.49 -8.08
N GLU A 771 10.14 -9.41 -9.41
CA GLU A 771 9.12 -8.99 -10.37
C GLU A 771 7.92 -9.95 -10.51
N ILE A 772 8.11 -11.25 -10.23
CA ILE A 772 7.03 -12.26 -10.32
C ILE A 772 6.54 -12.75 -8.94
N SER A 773 7.17 -12.29 -7.86
CA SER A 773 6.79 -12.57 -6.47
C SER A 773 5.50 -11.85 -6.07
N ILE A 774 4.64 -12.49 -5.26
CA ILE A 774 3.45 -11.81 -4.70
C ILE A 774 3.86 -10.67 -3.77
N SER A 775 3.06 -9.60 -3.77
CA SER A 775 3.30 -8.40 -2.96
C SER A 775 3.42 -8.75 -1.47
N MET A 776 4.24 -7.99 -0.72
CA MET A 776 4.38 -8.19 0.73
C MET A 776 3.03 -8.03 1.46
N SER A 777 2.16 -7.15 0.96
CA SER A 777 0.76 -7.02 1.39
C SER A 777 -0.04 -8.31 1.17
N LYS A 778 -0.01 -8.93 -0.02
CA LYS A 778 -0.70 -10.21 -0.28
C LYS A 778 -0.13 -11.34 0.58
N LYS A 779 1.21 -11.44 0.72
CA LYS A 779 1.89 -12.39 1.62
C LYS A 779 1.36 -12.29 3.07
N ILE A 780 1.30 -11.06 3.61
CA ILE A 780 0.80 -10.80 4.96
C ILE A 780 -0.70 -11.11 5.08
N GLU A 781 -1.52 -10.73 4.11
CA GLU A 781 -2.97 -10.98 4.12
C GLU A 781 -3.28 -12.49 4.06
N MET A 782 -2.60 -13.25 3.18
CA MET A 782 -2.72 -14.72 3.11
C MET A 782 -2.36 -15.39 4.43
N LEU A 783 -1.22 -15.01 5.03
CA LEU A 783 -0.77 -15.54 6.33
C LEU A 783 -1.75 -15.21 7.46
N PHE A 784 -2.28 -13.98 7.50
CA PHE A 784 -3.25 -13.56 8.52
C PHE A 784 -4.57 -14.34 8.38
N LYS A 785 -5.13 -14.44 7.17
CA LYS A 785 -6.35 -15.20 6.89
C LYS A 785 -6.21 -16.68 7.25
N LYS A 786 -5.13 -17.34 6.80
CA LYS A 786 -4.85 -18.75 7.11
C LYS A 786 -4.73 -18.99 8.62
N LYS A 787 -4.06 -18.08 9.35
CA LYS A 787 -3.96 -18.14 10.81
C LYS A 787 -5.31 -17.94 11.50
N LEU A 788 -6.14 -16.99 11.03
CA LEU A 788 -7.45 -16.71 11.61
C LEU A 788 -8.41 -17.90 11.45
N THR A 789 -8.54 -18.43 10.23
CA THR A 789 -9.37 -19.62 9.94
C THR A 789 -8.88 -20.86 10.72
N GLY A 790 -7.56 -21.05 10.83
CA GLY A 790 -6.98 -22.13 11.64
C GLY A 790 -7.25 -22.01 13.15
N VAL A 791 -7.33 -20.79 13.70
CA VAL A 791 -7.71 -20.56 15.11
C VAL A 791 -9.22 -20.81 15.31
N GLU A 792 -10.05 -20.26 14.42
CA GLU A 792 -11.51 -20.40 14.44
C GLU A 792 -11.96 -21.87 14.46
N LEU A 793 -11.45 -22.69 13.54
CA LEU A 793 -11.82 -24.10 13.44
C LEU A 793 -11.29 -24.96 14.60
N ARG A 794 -10.21 -24.52 15.28
CA ARG A 794 -9.73 -25.13 16.53
C ARG A 794 -10.59 -24.76 17.74
N VAL A 795 -11.04 -23.51 17.85
CA VAL A 795 -11.97 -23.06 18.90
C VAL A 795 -13.29 -23.84 18.81
N ASN A 796 -13.77 -24.08 17.58
CA ASN A 796 -14.95 -24.91 17.32
C ASN A 796 -14.72 -26.43 17.45
N LYS A 797 -13.51 -26.88 17.82
CA LYS A 797 -13.10 -28.29 17.97
C LYS A 797 -13.26 -29.15 16.71
N LEU A 798 -13.10 -28.54 15.53
CA LEU A 798 -13.23 -29.21 14.24
C LEU A 798 -11.89 -29.76 13.73
N ILE A 799 -10.80 -28.98 13.88
CA ILE A 799 -9.43 -29.45 13.61
C ILE A 799 -8.91 -30.22 14.83
N GLY A 800 -8.31 -31.40 14.60
CA GLY A 800 -7.86 -32.31 15.65
C GLY A 800 -8.92 -33.32 16.12
N SER A 801 -9.95 -33.59 15.28
CA SER A 801 -11.08 -34.46 15.62
C SER A 801 -11.25 -35.58 14.59
N ALA A 802 -10.83 -36.79 14.98
CA ALA A 802 -11.03 -38.02 14.21
C ALA A 802 -12.47 -38.60 14.31
N GLU A 803 -13.41 -37.89 14.95
CA GLU A 803 -14.79 -38.33 15.06
C GLU A 803 -15.53 -38.32 13.70
N GLN A 804 -16.57 -39.14 13.60
CA GLN A 804 -17.54 -39.10 12.51
C GLN A 804 -18.69 -38.11 12.82
N TRP A 805 -19.31 -37.58 11.77
CA TRP A 805 -20.50 -36.73 11.88
C TRP A 805 -21.68 -37.51 12.47
N LYS A 806 -22.33 -36.94 13.50
CA LYS A 806 -23.44 -37.60 14.23
C LYS A 806 -24.80 -37.29 13.61
N THR A 807 -24.92 -36.12 12.98
CA THR A 807 -26.07 -35.68 12.18
C THR A 807 -25.59 -34.85 10.98
N ILE A 808 -26.45 -34.64 9.97
CA ILE A 808 -26.18 -33.70 8.87
C ILE A 808 -26.17 -32.24 9.37
N ASP A 809 -26.96 -31.91 10.41
CA ASP A 809 -26.96 -30.58 11.02
C ASP A 809 -25.65 -30.23 11.74
N ASP A 810 -24.90 -31.23 12.25
CA ASP A 810 -23.57 -30.99 12.83
C ASP A 810 -22.59 -30.37 11.80
N ILE A 811 -22.71 -30.72 10.52
CA ILE A 811 -21.84 -30.19 9.44
C ILE A 811 -22.00 -28.67 9.30
N LYS A 812 -23.20 -28.13 9.61
CA LYS A 812 -23.46 -26.67 9.59
C LYS A 812 -22.58 -25.89 10.57
N LYS A 813 -22.01 -26.55 11.59
CA LYS A 813 -21.06 -25.94 12.56
C LYS A 813 -19.77 -25.46 11.91
N ILE A 814 -19.39 -26.01 10.75
CA ILE A 814 -18.23 -25.50 9.98
C ILE A 814 -18.49 -24.06 9.52
N PHE A 815 -19.75 -23.70 9.20
CA PHE A 815 -20.16 -22.41 8.64
C PHE A 815 -20.67 -21.41 9.70
N CYS A 816 -20.34 -21.59 10.98
CA CYS A 816 -20.85 -20.75 12.07
C CYS A 816 -20.32 -19.29 12.08
N SER A 817 -19.27 -19.01 11.32
CA SER A 817 -18.42 -17.81 11.38
C SER A 817 -18.45 -16.96 10.11
N LYS A 818 -18.52 -17.63 8.95
CA LYS A 818 -18.53 -17.07 7.60
C LYS A 818 -19.51 -17.88 6.76
N LYS A 819 -20.54 -17.19 6.27
CA LYS A 819 -21.55 -17.73 5.36
C LYS A 819 -21.64 -16.85 4.12
N THR A 820 -22.05 -17.47 3.02
CA THR A 820 -22.49 -16.80 1.78
C THR A 820 -23.89 -17.29 1.44
N THR A 821 -24.65 -16.48 0.68
CA THR A 821 -26.01 -16.84 0.20
C THR A 821 -26.04 -18.22 -0.46
N MET A 822 -25.06 -18.51 -1.32
CA MET A 822 -24.89 -19.84 -1.95
C MET A 822 -24.64 -20.95 -0.92
N SER A 823 -23.80 -20.73 0.10
CA SER A 823 -23.56 -21.76 1.12
C SER A 823 -24.81 -22.06 1.96
N GLU A 824 -25.60 -21.04 2.32
CA GLU A 824 -26.86 -21.25 3.04
C GLU A 824 -27.90 -21.95 2.16
N TYR A 825 -27.98 -21.58 0.87
CA TYR A 825 -28.84 -22.26 -0.10
C TYR A 825 -28.47 -23.75 -0.24
N VAL A 826 -27.18 -24.06 -0.43
CA VAL A 826 -26.70 -25.46 -0.47
C VAL A 826 -27.10 -26.23 0.79
N THR A 827 -27.00 -25.65 2.00
CA THR A 827 -27.39 -26.35 3.24
C THR A 827 -28.89 -26.64 3.40
N LYS A 828 -29.73 -26.07 2.53
CA LYS A 828 -31.18 -26.35 2.45
C LYS A 828 -31.49 -27.29 1.28
N HIS A 829 -30.98 -26.98 0.09
CA HIS A 829 -31.43 -27.53 -1.19
C HIS A 829 -30.57 -28.69 -1.74
N TRP A 830 -29.49 -29.12 -1.05
CA TRP A 830 -28.56 -30.14 -1.58
C TRP A 830 -29.18 -31.52 -1.92
N MET A 831 -30.34 -31.87 -1.35
CA MET A 831 -31.07 -33.11 -1.66
C MET A 831 -31.98 -32.98 -2.89
N GLU A 832 -32.30 -31.76 -3.34
CA GLU A 832 -33.26 -31.49 -4.40
C GLU A 832 -32.67 -31.80 -5.80
N ASP A 833 -33.49 -32.36 -6.68
CA ASP A 833 -33.03 -32.88 -7.98
C ASP A 833 -32.80 -31.77 -9.02
N ASP A 834 -33.60 -30.71 -9.01
CA ASP A 834 -33.39 -29.54 -9.87
C ASP A 834 -32.16 -28.73 -9.45
N PHE A 835 -31.92 -28.55 -8.15
CA PHE A 835 -30.68 -27.94 -7.68
C PHE A 835 -29.45 -28.81 -8.00
N TYR A 836 -29.57 -30.14 -7.88
CA TYR A 836 -28.51 -31.06 -8.30
C TYR A 836 -28.18 -30.92 -9.79
N GLY A 837 -29.18 -30.86 -10.68
CA GLY A 837 -28.96 -30.60 -12.11
C GLY A 837 -28.41 -29.19 -12.40
N PHE A 838 -28.94 -28.16 -11.74
CA PHE A 838 -28.44 -26.78 -11.82
C PHE A 838 -26.94 -26.68 -11.52
N GLN A 839 -26.41 -27.49 -10.60
CA GLN A 839 -24.97 -27.52 -10.28
C GLN A 839 -24.06 -28.02 -11.42
N PHE A 840 -24.59 -28.70 -12.45
CA PHE A 840 -23.83 -29.09 -13.66
C PHE A 840 -23.84 -28.01 -14.75
N LEU A 841 -24.58 -26.90 -14.53
CA LEU A 841 -24.64 -25.73 -15.40
C LEU A 841 -24.01 -24.49 -14.77
N ASN A 842 -24.32 -24.24 -13.49
CA ASN A 842 -24.11 -22.93 -12.85
C ASN A 842 -23.29 -22.98 -11.56
N ALA A 843 -22.74 -24.14 -11.22
CA ALA A 843 -21.78 -24.27 -10.12
C ALA A 843 -20.40 -24.64 -10.67
N ILE A 844 -19.72 -25.59 -10.03
CA ILE A 844 -18.26 -25.71 -10.09
C ILE A 844 -17.75 -26.32 -11.39
N ASN A 845 -18.49 -27.24 -11.99
CA ASN A 845 -18.01 -27.99 -13.15
C ASN A 845 -19.01 -27.94 -14.32
N PRO A 846 -19.12 -26.80 -15.02
CA PRO A 846 -19.96 -26.66 -16.20
C PRO A 846 -19.40 -27.39 -17.44
N ASN A 847 -18.35 -28.21 -17.29
CA ASN A 847 -17.54 -28.77 -18.38
C ASN A 847 -17.80 -30.25 -18.69
N VAL A 848 -18.59 -30.95 -17.87
CA VAL A 848 -18.81 -32.42 -17.99
C VAL A 848 -20.12 -32.84 -18.67
N ILE A 849 -21.14 -31.98 -18.64
CA ILE A 849 -22.44 -32.27 -19.26
C ILE A 849 -22.39 -32.09 -20.80
N LYS A 850 -23.11 -32.94 -21.52
CA LYS A 850 -23.31 -32.88 -22.99
C LYS A 850 -24.74 -33.30 -23.35
N ARG A 851 -25.27 -32.82 -24.48
CA ARG A 851 -26.56 -33.28 -25.03
C ARG A 851 -26.45 -34.75 -25.45
N CYS A 852 -27.49 -35.53 -25.15
CA CYS A 852 -27.55 -36.95 -25.48
C CYS A 852 -28.30 -37.13 -26.81
N SER A 853 -27.59 -37.50 -27.87
CA SER A 853 -28.19 -37.84 -29.18
C SER A 853 -28.57 -39.33 -29.32
N GLY A 854 -28.43 -40.10 -28.24
CA GLY A 854 -28.63 -41.54 -28.18
C GLY A 854 -27.89 -42.13 -26.98
N LEU A 855 -28.50 -43.10 -26.30
CA LEU A 855 -27.92 -43.70 -25.09
C LEU A 855 -26.61 -44.47 -25.38
N PRO A 856 -25.59 -44.40 -24.51
CA PRO A 856 -24.45 -45.31 -24.57
C PRO A 856 -24.91 -46.77 -24.43
N PRO A 857 -24.36 -47.73 -25.20
CA PRO A 857 -24.78 -49.14 -25.14
C PRO A 857 -24.46 -49.81 -23.79
N ASN A 858 -23.60 -49.20 -22.99
CA ASN A 858 -23.24 -49.62 -21.63
C ASN A 858 -24.05 -48.91 -20.52
N PHE A 859 -25.08 -48.13 -20.88
CA PHE A 859 -26.02 -47.48 -19.95
C PHE A 859 -27.46 -47.81 -20.37
N PRO A 860 -27.95 -49.04 -20.11
CA PRO A 860 -29.20 -49.58 -20.66
C PRO A 860 -30.45 -49.06 -19.93
N VAL A 861 -30.64 -47.75 -19.91
CA VAL A 861 -31.86 -47.08 -19.44
C VAL A 861 -33.00 -47.42 -20.40
N THR A 862 -34.12 -47.97 -19.90
CA THR A 862 -35.29 -48.27 -20.74
C THR A 862 -36.33 -47.16 -20.67
N GLU A 863 -37.26 -47.14 -21.62
CA GLU A 863 -38.42 -46.25 -21.64
C GLU A 863 -39.20 -46.31 -20.31
N GLU A 864 -39.47 -47.52 -19.82
CA GLU A 864 -40.23 -47.78 -18.60
C GLU A 864 -39.55 -47.23 -17.34
N MET A 865 -38.22 -47.16 -17.32
CA MET A 865 -37.47 -46.62 -16.17
C MET A 865 -37.65 -45.12 -15.99
N VAL A 866 -37.69 -44.35 -17.09
CA VAL A 866 -37.66 -42.88 -17.03
C VAL A 866 -38.98 -42.21 -17.37
N LYS A 867 -39.90 -42.91 -18.04
CA LYS A 867 -41.24 -42.40 -18.37
C LYS A 867 -42.01 -41.75 -17.22
N PRO A 868 -41.91 -42.18 -15.94
CA PRO A 868 -42.53 -41.47 -14.82
C PRO A 868 -42.03 -40.04 -14.58
N PHE A 869 -40.92 -39.63 -15.20
CA PHE A 869 -40.26 -38.33 -15.03
C PHE A 869 -40.26 -37.47 -16.30
N LEU A 870 -40.89 -37.94 -17.39
CA LEU A 870 -40.98 -37.21 -18.67
C LEU A 870 -42.35 -36.51 -18.81
N GLU A 871 -42.45 -35.57 -19.75
CA GLU A 871 -43.71 -34.92 -20.15
C GLU A 871 -44.79 -35.94 -20.55
N GLU A 872 -46.03 -35.73 -20.09
CA GLU A 872 -47.15 -36.64 -20.34
C GLU A 872 -47.42 -36.82 -21.84
N GLY A 873 -47.48 -38.07 -22.29
CA GLY A 873 -47.65 -38.42 -23.71
C GLY A 873 -46.34 -38.41 -24.53
N SER A 874 -45.21 -38.02 -23.94
CA SER A 874 -43.89 -38.16 -24.57
C SER A 874 -43.26 -39.55 -24.36
N SER A 875 -42.00 -39.70 -24.74
CA SER A 875 -41.16 -40.89 -24.57
C SER A 875 -39.68 -40.50 -24.62
N LEU A 876 -38.78 -41.35 -24.12
CA LEU A 876 -37.34 -41.05 -24.03
C LEU A 876 -36.75 -40.73 -25.41
N GLN A 877 -37.13 -41.49 -26.44
CA GLN A 877 -36.70 -41.25 -27.82
C GLN A 877 -37.17 -39.88 -28.35
N LYS A 878 -38.40 -39.46 -28.05
CA LYS A 878 -38.90 -38.13 -28.43
C LYS A 878 -38.15 -37.01 -27.72
N GLU A 879 -37.80 -37.18 -26.45
CA GLU A 879 -37.03 -36.16 -25.71
C GLU A 879 -35.56 -36.11 -26.17
N ILE A 880 -34.97 -37.23 -26.60
CA ILE A 880 -33.69 -37.25 -27.32
C ILE A 880 -33.79 -36.46 -28.64
N GLU A 881 -34.83 -36.71 -29.44
CA GLU A 881 -35.07 -36.03 -30.73
C GLU A 881 -35.39 -34.53 -30.57
N LYS A 882 -36.12 -34.14 -29.52
CA LYS A 882 -36.31 -32.73 -29.12
C LYS A 882 -35.00 -32.06 -28.62
N GLY A 883 -34.00 -32.85 -28.23
CA GLY A 883 -32.74 -32.37 -27.65
C GLY A 883 -32.81 -32.04 -26.15
N ASN A 884 -33.83 -32.54 -25.44
CA ASN A 884 -34.08 -32.28 -24.02
C ASN A 884 -33.34 -33.24 -23.06
N ILE A 885 -32.68 -34.28 -23.58
CA ILE A 885 -31.93 -35.26 -22.77
C ILE A 885 -30.43 -34.95 -22.79
N PHE A 886 -29.79 -35.00 -21.64
CA PHE A 886 -28.38 -34.69 -21.43
C PHE A 886 -27.69 -35.80 -20.61
N LEU A 887 -26.37 -35.89 -20.70
CA LEU A 887 -25.56 -36.95 -20.10
C LEU A 887 -24.28 -36.36 -19.47
N CYS A 888 -23.98 -36.79 -18.25
CA CYS A 888 -22.62 -36.75 -17.68
C CYS A 888 -22.05 -38.17 -17.68
N ASP A 889 -20.77 -38.32 -18.04
CA ASP A 889 -20.09 -39.61 -18.21
C ASP A 889 -18.67 -39.54 -17.65
N PHE A 890 -18.43 -40.23 -16.53
CA PHE A 890 -17.18 -40.18 -15.78
C PHE A 890 -16.21 -41.31 -16.13
N LYS A 891 -16.29 -41.87 -17.34
CA LYS A 891 -15.36 -42.88 -17.89
C LYS A 891 -13.86 -42.55 -17.73
N ARG A 892 -13.49 -41.28 -17.59
CA ARG A 892 -12.11 -40.87 -17.27
C ARG A 892 -11.63 -41.44 -15.92
N MET A 893 -12.51 -41.61 -14.95
CA MET A 893 -12.23 -42.22 -13.64
C MET A 893 -12.02 -43.74 -13.71
N ASP A 894 -12.42 -44.39 -14.81
CA ASP A 894 -12.34 -45.86 -14.95
C ASP A 894 -10.88 -46.33 -14.99
N GLY A 895 -10.57 -47.36 -14.20
CA GLY A 895 -9.24 -47.96 -14.05
C GLY A 895 -8.17 -47.10 -13.34
N LEU A 896 -8.53 -45.97 -12.71
CA LEU A 896 -7.55 -45.15 -11.99
C LEU A 896 -7.14 -45.76 -10.63
N PRO A 897 -5.89 -45.57 -10.18
CA PRO A 897 -5.52 -45.86 -8.81
C PRO A 897 -6.21 -44.90 -7.84
N THR A 898 -6.51 -45.40 -6.64
CA THR A 898 -7.17 -44.66 -5.57
C THR A 898 -6.36 -44.71 -4.29
N LYS A 899 -6.65 -43.79 -3.36
CA LYS A 899 -5.98 -43.74 -2.06
C LYS A 899 -6.33 -44.96 -1.20
N VAL A 900 -5.32 -45.55 -0.55
CA VAL A 900 -5.51 -46.53 0.52
C VAL A 900 -5.85 -45.81 1.83
N TYR A 901 -6.88 -46.27 2.53
CA TYR A 901 -7.38 -45.73 3.80
C TYR A 901 -7.72 -46.90 4.74
N ASP A 902 -7.23 -46.89 5.99
CA ASP A 902 -7.39 -47.97 6.98
C ASP A 902 -7.02 -49.39 6.47
N GLY A 903 -6.25 -49.50 5.38
CA GLY A 903 -5.82 -50.75 4.75
C GLY A 903 -6.62 -51.17 3.50
N GLU A 904 -7.72 -50.49 3.18
CA GLU A 904 -8.53 -50.74 1.98
C GLU A 904 -8.39 -49.62 0.94
N SER A 905 -8.51 -49.93 -0.34
CA SER A 905 -8.52 -48.92 -1.41
C SER A 905 -9.89 -48.23 -1.48
N LEU A 906 -9.90 -46.90 -1.31
CA LEU A 906 -11.10 -46.08 -1.52
C LEU A 906 -11.65 -46.26 -2.93
N GLN A 907 -12.96 -46.02 -3.11
CA GLN A 907 -13.65 -46.22 -4.38
C GLN A 907 -14.08 -44.89 -4.97
N VAL A 908 -13.79 -44.69 -6.26
CA VAL A 908 -14.31 -43.59 -7.07
C VAL A 908 -15.25 -44.16 -8.13
N THR A 909 -16.33 -43.44 -8.44
CA THR A 909 -17.25 -43.87 -9.50
C THR A 909 -16.72 -43.42 -10.87
N ALA A 910 -16.84 -44.31 -11.86
CA ALA A 910 -16.75 -43.97 -13.27
C ALA A 910 -18.13 -43.90 -13.92
N GLY A 911 -19.14 -43.51 -13.14
CA GLY A 911 -20.55 -43.64 -13.48
C GLY A 911 -21.06 -42.71 -14.57
N LEU A 912 -22.31 -42.94 -14.94
CA LEU A 912 -23.08 -42.15 -15.89
C LEU A 912 -24.32 -41.58 -15.19
N CYS A 913 -24.70 -40.35 -15.54
CA CYS A 913 -25.93 -39.71 -15.07
C CYS A 913 -26.68 -39.08 -16.23
N LEU A 914 -27.93 -39.52 -16.41
CA LEU A 914 -28.86 -39.03 -17.44
C LEU A 914 -29.73 -37.93 -16.84
N PHE A 915 -29.89 -36.83 -17.57
CA PHE A 915 -30.71 -35.69 -17.20
C PHE A 915 -31.77 -35.38 -18.26
N TYR A 916 -32.85 -34.74 -17.86
CA TYR A 916 -33.95 -34.27 -18.69
C TYR A 916 -34.28 -32.80 -18.38
N VAL A 917 -34.46 -31.97 -19.42
CA VAL A 917 -35.00 -30.61 -19.28
C VAL A 917 -36.52 -30.69 -19.31
N ASN A 918 -37.15 -30.43 -18.18
CA ASN A 918 -38.60 -30.52 -18.01
C ASN A 918 -39.35 -29.28 -18.58
N PRO A 919 -40.70 -29.29 -18.65
CA PRO A 919 -41.49 -28.16 -19.14
C PRO A 919 -41.24 -26.84 -18.39
N GLU A 920 -40.93 -26.91 -17.09
CA GLU A 920 -40.54 -25.77 -16.24
C GLU A 920 -39.11 -25.26 -16.52
N LYS A 921 -38.41 -25.83 -17.51
CA LYS A 921 -37.03 -25.49 -17.93
C LYS A 921 -35.97 -25.79 -16.86
N LYS A 922 -36.27 -26.69 -15.92
CA LYS A 922 -35.33 -27.23 -14.92
C LYS A 922 -34.64 -28.48 -15.49
N LEU A 923 -33.36 -28.62 -15.19
CA LEU A 923 -32.57 -29.81 -15.55
C LEU A 923 -32.67 -30.83 -14.41
N MET A 924 -33.31 -31.97 -14.66
CA MET A 924 -33.62 -32.99 -13.68
C MET A 924 -32.78 -34.26 -13.91
N PRO A 925 -32.03 -34.79 -12.93
CA PRO A 925 -31.47 -36.14 -13.01
C PRO A 925 -32.60 -37.19 -13.05
N ILE A 926 -32.54 -38.13 -14.00
CA ILE A 926 -33.57 -39.16 -14.20
C ILE A 926 -33.04 -40.60 -14.15
N ALA A 927 -31.72 -40.80 -14.31
CA ALA A 927 -31.09 -42.11 -14.10
C ALA A 927 -29.60 -41.96 -13.72
N ILE A 928 -29.10 -42.84 -12.85
CA ILE A 928 -27.67 -42.92 -12.47
C ILE A 928 -27.20 -44.38 -12.50
N GLN A 929 -26.03 -44.64 -13.08
CA GLN A 929 -25.33 -45.94 -13.00
C GLN A 929 -23.91 -45.69 -12.47
N LEU A 930 -23.46 -46.41 -11.44
CA LEU A 930 -22.26 -46.04 -10.67
C LEU A 930 -20.94 -46.68 -11.17
N GLN A 931 -21.00 -47.53 -12.18
CA GLN A 931 -19.83 -48.04 -12.90
C GLN A 931 -20.13 -48.11 -14.42
N GLN A 932 -19.08 -48.19 -15.25
CA GLN A 932 -19.23 -48.22 -16.71
C GLN A 932 -19.91 -49.48 -17.26
N GLN A 933 -19.89 -50.61 -16.56
CA GLN A 933 -20.47 -51.88 -17.05
C GLN A 933 -21.76 -52.22 -16.29
N PRO A 934 -22.90 -52.44 -16.95
CA PRO A 934 -24.16 -52.76 -16.27
C PRO A 934 -24.13 -54.20 -15.71
N SER A 935 -24.60 -54.38 -14.49
CA SER A 935 -24.71 -55.71 -13.84
C SER A 935 -25.75 -55.69 -12.72
N GLU A 936 -26.10 -56.85 -12.17
CA GLU A 936 -26.95 -56.96 -10.98
C GLU A 936 -26.32 -56.27 -9.75
N GLN A 937 -25.00 -56.07 -9.75
CA GLN A 937 -24.22 -55.40 -8.69
C GLN A 937 -23.87 -53.94 -9.02
N ASN A 938 -24.37 -53.42 -10.15
CA ASN A 938 -24.28 -52.02 -10.58
C ASN A 938 -25.63 -51.60 -11.20
N PRO A 939 -26.69 -51.48 -10.37
CA PRO A 939 -28.03 -51.16 -10.84
C PRO A 939 -28.13 -49.71 -11.34
N ILE A 940 -29.12 -49.46 -12.21
CA ILE A 940 -29.54 -48.10 -12.58
C ILE A 940 -30.44 -47.56 -11.47
N PHE A 941 -29.96 -46.56 -10.74
CA PHE A 941 -30.70 -45.79 -9.75
C PHE A 941 -31.60 -44.76 -10.42
N LEU A 942 -32.78 -44.51 -9.85
CA LEU A 942 -33.84 -43.63 -10.37
C LEU A 942 -34.40 -42.75 -9.24
N PRO A 943 -35.00 -41.57 -9.54
CA PRO A 943 -35.70 -40.74 -8.55
C PRO A 943 -36.83 -41.44 -7.78
N SER A 944 -37.33 -42.58 -8.29
CA SER A 944 -38.35 -43.41 -7.64
C SER A 944 -37.81 -44.48 -6.67
N ASP A 945 -36.49 -44.58 -6.50
CA ASP A 945 -35.88 -45.45 -5.50
C ASP A 945 -36.02 -44.87 -4.09
N THR A 946 -35.41 -45.50 -3.07
CA THR A 946 -35.40 -44.91 -1.73
C THR A 946 -34.60 -43.61 -1.72
N GLU A 947 -35.05 -42.60 -0.96
CA GLU A 947 -34.37 -41.31 -0.82
C GLU A 947 -32.87 -41.49 -0.50
N THR A 948 -32.55 -42.44 0.38
CA THR A 948 -31.18 -42.75 0.80
C THR A 948 -30.36 -43.43 -0.28
N ASP A 949 -30.92 -44.30 -1.13
CA ASP A 949 -30.21 -44.87 -2.27
C ASP A 949 -29.97 -43.80 -3.37
N TRP A 950 -31.00 -42.99 -3.67
CA TRP A 950 -30.94 -41.96 -4.70
C TRP A 950 -29.95 -40.84 -4.33
N VAL A 951 -30.00 -40.33 -3.10
CA VAL A 951 -29.04 -39.34 -2.59
C VAL A 951 -27.62 -39.91 -2.56
N LEU A 952 -27.43 -41.17 -2.18
CA LEU A 952 -26.10 -41.80 -2.18
C LEU A 952 -25.55 -41.95 -3.60
N ALA A 953 -26.37 -42.35 -4.58
CA ALA A 953 -25.99 -42.39 -5.99
C ALA A 953 -25.59 -41.00 -6.52
N LYS A 954 -26.39 -39.96 -6.20
CA LYS A 954 -26.07 -38.55 -6.51
C LYS A 954 -24.75 -38.10 -5.87
N MET A 955 -24.47 -38.49 -4.62
CA MET A 955 -23.21 -38.18 -3.93
C MET A 955 -21.98 -38.78 -4.59
N PHE A 956 -22.03 -40.05 -5.04
CA PHE A 956 -20.91 -40.67 -5.74
C PHE A 956 -20.61 -39.96 -7.05
N ILE A 957 -21.62 -39.74 -7.90
CA ILE A 957 -21.47 -38.99 -9.16
C ILE A 957 -20.87 -37.60 -8.89
N LYS A 958 -21.30 -36.92 -7.81
CA LYS A 958 -20.76 -35.60 -7.47
C LYS A 958 -19.31 -35.66 -6.97
N ASN A 959 -18.86 -36.71 -6.27
CA ASN A 959 -17.45 -36.86 -5.93
C ASN A 959 -16.57 -37.05 -7.17
N ALA A 960 -17.00 -37.83 -8.17
CA ALA A 960 -16.28 -37.96 -9.44
C ALA A 960 -16.22 -36.63 -10.22
N ASP A 961 -17.34 -35.89 -10.26
CA ASP A 961 -17.41 -34.54 -10.81
C ASP A 961 -16.35 -33.59 -10.19
N ILE A 962 -16.21 -33.64 -8.86
CA ILE A 962 -15.28 -32.79 -8.12
C ILE A 962 -13.82 -33.25 -8.25
N MET A 963 -13.56 -34.56 -8.36
CA MET A 963 -12.23 -35.09 -8.71
C MET A 963 -11.79 -34.62 -10.10
N GLN A 964 -12.69 -34.69 -11.09
CA GLN A 964 -12.41 -34.22 -12.45
C GLN A 964 -12.25 -32.69 -12.49
N HIS A 965 -13.07 -31.93 -11.77
CA HIS A 965 -12.86 -30.49 -11.59
C HIS A 965 -11.47 -30.18 -11.04
N GLN A 966 -11.14 -30.65 -9.84
CA GLN A 966 -9.96 -30.20 -9.11
C GLN A 966 -8.65 -30.65 -9.77
N SER A 967 -8.64 -31.83 -10.42
CA SER A 967 -7.46 -32.33 -11.14
C SER A 967 -7.34 -31.73 -12.54
N VAL A 968 -8.42 -31.78 -13.34
CA VAL A 968 -8.37 -31.43 -14.77
C VAL A 968 -8.70 -29.96 -14.98
N TYR A 969 -9.93 -29.55 -14.68
CA TYR A 969 -10.42 -28.22 -15.06
C TYR A 969 -9.82 -27.08 -14.22
N HIS A 970 -9.35 -27.37 -13.01
CA HIS A 970 -8.68 -26.43 -12.11
C HIS A 970 -7.15 -26.56 -12.20
N LEU A 971 -6.53 -27.55 -11.54
CA LEU A 971 -5.06 -27.65 -11.52
C LEU A 971 -4.44 -27.70 -12.93
N MET A 972 -4.85 -28.61 -13.80
CA MET A 972 -4.18 -28.74 -15.09
C MET A 972 -4.53 -27.58 -16.02
N ASN A 973 -5.83 -27.32 -16.24
CA ASN A 973 -6.28 -26.36 -17.25
C ASN A 973 -6.10 -24.89 -16.85
N THR A 974 -6.33 -24.49 -15.59
CA THR A 974 -6.09 -23.08 -15.18
C THR A 974 -4.67 -22.87 -14.69
N HIS A 975 -4.17 -23.69 -13.75
CA HIS A 975 -2.86 -23.44 -13.13
C HIS A 975 -1.68 -23.90 -13.99
N GLN A 976 -1.62 -25.18 -14.38
CA GLN A 976 -0.44 -25.72 -15.08
C GLN A 976 -0.29 -25.10 -16.47
N LEU A 977 -1.37 -25.00 -17.26
CA LEU A 977 -1.32 -24.34 -18.57
C LEU A 977 -0.99 -22.84 -18.45
N ALA A 978 -1.59 -22.08 -17.53
CA ALA A 978 -1.18 -20.68 -17.32
C ALA A 978 0.29 -20.58 -16.86
N GLY A 979 0.80 -21.57 -16.12
CA GLY A 979 2.22 -21.71 -15.81
C GLY A 979 3.09 -21.84 -17.07
N VAL A 980 2.72 -22.73 -18.00
CA VAL A 980 3.37 -22.90 -19.30
C VAL A 980 3.33 -21.59 -20.09
N PHE A 981 2.14 -21.00 -20.24
CA PHE A 981 1.94 -19.75 -20.97
C PHE A 981 2.78 -18.61 -20.36
N THR A 982 2.91 -18.56 -19.03
CA THR A 982 3.76 -17.59 -18.34
C THR A 982 5.23 -17.80 -18.65
N VAL A 983 5.75 -19.03 -18.52
CA VAL A 983 7.16 -19.33 -18.81
C VAL A 983 7.50 -19.01 -20.27
N ALA A 984 6.67 -19.44 -21.23
CA ALA A 984 6.87 -19.12 -22.64
C ALA A 984 6.81 -17.60 -22.92
N THR A 985 5.81 -16.88 -22.37
CA THR A 985 5.69 -15.41 -22.53
C THR A 985 6.91 -14.68 -21.99
N LEU A 986 7.42 -15.09 -20.83
CA LEU A 986 8.60 -14.51 -20.22
C LEU A 986 9.90 -14.85 -20.97
N ARG A 987 9.98 -15.99 -21.67
CA ARG A 987 11.17 -16.45 -22.41
C ARG A 987 11.24 -15.93 -23.86
N SER A 988 10.10 -15.87 -24.54
CA SER A 988 10.06 -15.66 -26.00
C SER A 988 9.86 -14.21 -26.39
N PHE A 989 9.21 -13.38 -25.56
CA PHE A 989 8.98 -11.97 -25.86
C PHE A 989 9.86 -11.01 -25.02
N PRO A 990 10.50 -9.99 -25.63
CA PRO A 990 11.12 -8.87 -24.91
C PRO A 990 10.04 -7.90 -24.38
N ALA A 991 10.39 -7.06 -23.40
CA ALA A 991 9.45 -6.14 -22.74
C ALA A 991 8.87 -5.06 -23.67
N ILE A 992 9.48 -4.86 -24.84
CA ILE A 992 9.01 -3.96 -25.89
C ILE A 992 7.94 -4.58 -26.81
N HIS A 993 7.77 -5.90 -26.81
CA HIS A 993 6.90 -6.60 -27.75
C HIS A 993 5.41 -6.29 -27.48
N PRO A 994 4.57 -6.09 -28.51
CA PRO A 994 3.14 -5.83 -28.33
C PRO A 994 2.44 -6.89 -27.46
N LEU A 995 2.71 -8.16 -27.73
CA LEU A 995 2.10 -9.26 -27.00
C LEU A 995 2.66 -9.43 -25.58
N TYR A 996 3.91 -9.04 -25.31
CA TYR A 996 4.39 -8.97 -23.93
C TYR A 996 3.60 -7.93 -23.14
N LYS A 997 3.40 -6.74 -23.71
CA LYS A 997 2.67 -5.64 -23.07
C LYS A 997 1.19 -5.97 -22.83
N LEU A 998 0.58 -6.74 -23.74
CA LEU A 998 -0.78 -7.28 -23.61
C LEU A 998 -0.87 -8.37 -22.54
N LEU A 999 0.01 -9.38 -22.59
CA LEU A 999 -0.11 -10.61 -21.79
C LEU A 999 0.50 -10.52 -20.37
N ILE A 1000 1.49 -9.64 -20.13
CA ILE A 1000 2.16 -9.56 -18.82
C ILE A 1000 1.24 -9.26 -17.61
N PRO A 1001 0.13 -8.50 -17.72
CA PRO A 1001 -0.84 -8.34 -16.63
C PRO A 1001 -1.62 -9.63 -16.34
N HIS A 1002 -1.81 -10.48 -17.36
CA HIS A 1002 -2.60 -11.71 -17.31
C HIS A 1002 -1.83 -12.94 -16.81
N VAL A 1003 -0.50 -12.82 -16.65
CA VAL A 1003 0.38 -13.82 -16.02
C VAL A 1003 0.95 -13.38 -14.66
N ARG A 1004 0.45 -12.26 -14.11
CA ARG A 1004 0.92 -11.71 -12.83
C ARG A 1004 0.73 -12.74 -11.72
N TYR A 1005 1.78 -12.96 -10.92
CA TYR A 1005 1.83 -13.89 -9.78
C TYR A 1005 1.61 -15.39 -10.08
N THR A 1006 1.30 -15.80 -11.32
CA THR A 1006 0.96 -17.18 -11.67
C THR A 1006 2.08 -18.18 -11.37
N LEU A 1007 3.34 -17.84 -11.63
CA LEU A 1007 4.48 -18.71 -11.26
C LEU A 1007 4.66 -18.82 -9.74
N GLN A 1008 4.43 -17.74 -8.99
CA GLN A 1008 4.55 -17.71 -7.54
C GLN A 1008 3.49 -18.58 -6.86
N ILE A 1009 2.22 -18.46 -7.28
CA ILE A 1009 1.15 -19.26 -6.71
C ILE A 1009 1.27 -20.73 -7.12
N ASN A 1010 1.62 -21.02 -8.37
CA ASN A 1010 1.87 -22.40 -8.81
C ASN A 1010 3.04 -23.06 -8.05
N THR A 1011 4.07 -22.29 -7.67
CA THR A 1011 5.20 -22.79 -6.86
C THR A 1011 4.78 -23.04 -5.41
N MET A 1012 3.95 -22.16 -4.82
CA MET A 1012 3.32 -22.41 -3.52
C MET A 1012 2.41 -23.64 -3.56
N ALA A 1013 1.60 -23.80 -4.60
CA ALA A 1013 0.67 -24.91 -4.77
C ALA A 1013 1.39 -26.27 -4.87
N ARG A 1014 2.48 -26.36 -5.65
CA ARG A 1014 3.35 -27.55 -5.68
C ARG A 1014 3.83 -27.95 -4.29
N LYS A 1015 4.21 -26.97 -3.46
CA LYS A 1015 4.83 -27.20 -2.15
C LYS A 1015 3.84 -27.44 -1.00
N TYR A 1016 2.66 -26.79 -1.01
CA TYR A 1016 1.75 -26.71 0.16
C TYR A 1016 0.33 -27.21 -0.10
N ILE A 1017 0.03 -27.73 -1.31
CA ILE A 1017 -1.34 -28.12 -1.69
C ILE A 1017 -1.34 -29.48 -2.43
N PHE A 1018 -0.44 -29.66 -3.40
CA PHE A 1018 -0.40 -30.80 -4.31
C PHE A 1018 0.75 -31.79 -4.07
N GLY A 1019 1.56 -31.60 -3.02
CA GLY A 1019 2.60 -32.56 -2.63
C GLY A 1019 2.03 -33.91 -2.17
N PRO A 1020 2.85 -34.97 -2.11
CA PRO A 1020 2.39 -36.33 -1.78
C PRO A 1020 1.79 -36.46 -0.38
N ASP A 1021 2.18 -35.61 0.58
CA ASP A 1021 1.67 -35.56 1.95
C ASP A 1021 0.68 -34.39 2.21
N GLU A 1022 0.41 -33.57 1.19
CA GLU A 1022 -0.36 -32.33 1.31
C GLU A 1022 -1.87 -32.51 1.16
N ILE A 1023 -2.65 -31.44 1.37
CA ILE A 1023 -4.11 -31.50 1.52
C ILE A 1023 -4.84 -32.24 0.39
N LEU A 1024 -4.43 -32.12 -0.88
CA LEU A 1024 -5.12 -32.78 -2.00
C LEU A 1024 -4.73 -34.25 -2.21
N SER A 1025 -3.60 -34.71 -1.66
CA SER A 1025 -3.30 -36.15 -1.60
C SER A 1025 -4.23 -36.89 -0.62
N ARG A 1026 -5.03 -36.17 0.18
CA ARG A 1026 -6.07 -36.74 1.04
C ARG A 1026 -7.37 -37.11 0.33
N SER A 1027 -7.53 -36.73 -0.94
CA SER A 1027 -8.71 -37.03 -1.77
C SER A 1027 -8.97 -38.54 -1.98
N SER A 1028 -10.14 -38.90 -2.53
CA SER A 1028 -10.47 -40.29 -2.89
C SER A 1028 -9.44 -40.92 -3.87
N LEU A 1029 -8.91 -40.11 -4.79
CA LEU A 1029 -7.88 -40.51 -5.76
C LEU A 1029 -6.47 -40.58 -5.15
N GLY A 1030 -6.16 -39.70 -4.20
CA GLY A 1030 -4.79 -39.45 -3.76
C GLY A 1030 -3.90 -38.87 -4.87
N TYR A 1031 -2.61 -38.73 -4.59
CA TYR A 1031 -1.64 -38.12 -5.51
C TYR A 1031 -1.58 -38.86 -6.85
N ASP A 1032 -1.34 -40.18 -6.83
CA ASP A 1032 -1.18 -40.99 -8.05
C ASP A 1032 -2.46 -41.04 -8.91
N GLY A 1033 -3.63 -41.07 -8.28
CA GLY A 1033 -4.92 -41.05 -8.98
C GLY A 1033 -5.19 -39.72 -9.67
N MET A 1034 -4.87 -38.59 -9.02
CA MET A 1034 -5.00 -37.26 -9.64
C MET A 1034 -4.01 -37.10 -10.80
N ILE A 1035 -2.75 -37.54 -10.64
CA ILE A 1035 -1.73 -37.56 -11.69
C ILE A 1035 -2.18 -38.43 -12.88
N ALA A 1036 -2.70 -39.63 -12.63
CA ALA A 1036 -3.22 -40.52 -13.67
C ALA A 1036 -4.44 -39.92 -14.41
N LEU A 1037 -5.34 -39.24 -13.71
CA LEU A 1037 -6.48 -38.53 -14.29
C LEU A 1037 -6.04 -37.38 -15.20
N MET A 1038 -5.07 -36.57 -14.76
CA MET A 1038 -4.53 -35.47 -15.57
C MET A 1038 -3.86 -35.98 -16.86
N ARG A 1039 -3.00 -37.01 -16.77
CA ARG A 1039 -2.37 -37.64 -17.96
C ARG A 1039 -3.41 -38.08 -19.00
N LYS A 1040 -4.46 -38.78 -18.54
CA LYS A 1040 -5.57 -39.26 -19.37
C LYS A 1040 -6.34 -38.10 -20.00
N ALA A 1041 -6.68 -37.07 -19.21
CA ALA A 1041 -7.38 -35.89 -19.68
C ALA A 1041 -6.58 -35.04 -20.67
N LEU A 1042 -5.25 -34.92 -20.50
CA LEU A 1042 -4.37 -34.23 -21.46
C LEU A 1042 -4.27 -34.99 -22.79
N SER A 1043 -4.16 -36.32 -22.74
CA SER A 1043 -4.13 -37.15 -23.95
C SER A 1043 -5.44 -37.12 -24.76
N GLU A 1044 -6.54 -36.71 -24.13
CA GLU A 1044 -7.86 -36.51 -24.74
C GLU A 1044 -8.21 -35.02 -24.94
N MET A 1045 -7.27 -34.09 -24.72
CA MET A 1045 -7.52 -32.64 -24.88
C MET A 1045 -7.40 -32.23 -26.35
N THR A 1046 -8.28 -31.34 -26.81
CA THR A 1046 -8.17 -30.66 -28.10
C THR A 1046 -8.13 -29.15 -27.94
N TYR A 1047 -7.57 -28.43 -28.92
CA TYR A 1047 -7.59 -26.96 -28.92
C TYR A 1047 -9.03 -26.39 -28.87
N SER A 1048 -9.95 -27.02 -29.61
CA SER A 1048 -11.38 -26.69 -29.56
C SER A 1048 -12.04 -26.94 -28.20
N SER A 1049 -11.49 -27.83 -27.36
CA SER A 1049 -12.01 -28.05 -26.01
C SER A 1049 -11.66 -26.93 -25.03
N LEU A 1050 -10.65 -26.10 -25.34
CA LEU A 1050 -10.32 -24.88 -24.58
C LEU A 1050 -11.02 -23.62 -25.13
N CYS A 1051 -11.42 -23.64 -26.41
CA CYS A 1051 -12.12 -22.51 -27.05
C CYS A 1051 -13.61 -22.54 -26.71
N MET A 1052 -14.10 -21.61 -25.89
CA MET A 1052 -15.41 -21.72 -25.26
C MET A 1052 -16.60 -21.91 -26.24
N PRO A 1053 -16.73 -21.16 -27.36
CA PRO A 1053 -17.84 -21.35 -28.29
C PRO A 1053 -17.83 -22.74 -28.96
N GLU A 1054 -16.63 -23.24 -29.28
CA GLU A 1054 -16.42 -24.55 -29.89
C GLU A 1054 -16.70 -25.67 -28.89
N ASN A 1055 -16.30 -25.51 -27.62
CA ASN A 1055 -16.60 -26.41 -26.52
C ASN A 1055 -18.12 -26.52 -26.24
N ILE A 1056 -18.85 -25.39 -26.21
CA ILE A 1056 -20.31 -25.35 -26.02
C ILE A 1056 -21.04 -26.05 -27.17
N THR A 1057 -20.62 -25.78 -28.42
CA THR A 1057 -21.18 -26.39 -29.64
C THR A 1057 -20.89 -27.90 -29.71
N ALA A 1058 -19.65 -28.32 -29.43
CA ALA A 1058 -19.25 -29.72 -29.42
C ALA A 1058 -19.98 -30.56 -28.36
N ARG A 1059 -20.48 -29.92 -27.29
CA ARG A 1059 -21.32 -30.55 -26.25
C ARG A 1059 -22.83 -30.38 -26.51
N GLY A 1060 -23.24 -29.67 -27.57
CA GLY A 1060 -24.63 -29.46 -27.95
C GLY A 1060 -25.45 -28.64 -26.94
N LEU A 1061 -24.80 -27.68 -26.27
CA LEU A 1061 -25.37 -26.91 -25.16
C LEU A 1061 -25.79 -25.49 -25.56
N GLU A 1062 -26.00 -25.21 -26.85
CA GLU A 1062 -26.33 -23.87 -27.35
C GLU A 1062 -27.72 -23.40 -26.88
N SER A 1063 -28.68 -24.33 -26.76
CA SER A 1063 -30.10 -24.03 -26.51
C SER A 1063 -30.63 -24.44 -25.12
N ILE A 1064 -29.82 -25.07 -24.27
CA ILE A 1064 -30.26 -25.50 -22.93
C ILE A 1064 -30.64 -24.27 -22.07
N PRO A 1065 -31.80 -24.23 -21.39
CA PRO A 1065 -32.19 -23.08 -20.58
C PRO A 1065 -31.33 -22.96 -19.31
N ASN A 1066 -31.33 -21.77 -18.71
CA ASN A 1066 -30.76 -21.50 -17.38
C ASN A 1066 -29.29 -21.92 -17.23
N PHE A 1067 -28.44 -21.64 -18.23
CA PHE A 1067 -27.02 -22.02 -18.24
C PHE A 1067 -26.13 -20.76 -18.26
N TYR A 1068 -26.05 -20.09 -17.10
CA TYR A 1068 -25.44 -18.78 -16.95
C TYR A 1068 -23.93 -18.77 -17.18
N TYR A 1069 -23.22 -19.88 -16.92
CA TYR A 1069 -21.81 -20.02 -17.34
C TYR A 1069 -21.64 -19.84 -18.86
N ARG A 1070 -22.54 -20.43 -19.66
CA ARG A 1070 -22.57 -20.20 -21.12
C ARG A 1070 -22.99 -18.76 -21.42
N ASP A 1071 -24.10 -18.31 -20.86
CA ASP A 1071 -24.74 -17.05 -21.25
C ASP A 1071 -23.89 -15.82 -20.92
N ASP A 1072 -23.09 -15.88 -19.85
CA ASP A 1072 -22.18 -14.81 -19.45
C ASP A 1072 -20.79 -15.02 -20.07
N GLY A 1073 -20.31 -16.27 -20.08
CA GLY A 1073 -18.99 -16.62 -20.63
C GLY A 1073 -18.86 -16.39 -22.14
N LEU A 1074 -19.91 -16.63 -22.95
CA LEU A 1074 -19.87 -16.36 -24.38
C LEU A 1074 -19.84 -14.85 -24.67
N LYS A 1075 -20.51 -14.02 -23.84
CA LYS A 1075 -20.41 -12.55 -23.94
C LYS A 1075 -18.99 -12.10 -23.60
N LEU A 1076 -18.45 -12.61 -22.49
CA LEU A 1076 -17.09 -12.29 -22.04
C LEU A 1076 -16.04 -12.71 -23.09
N TRP A 1077 -16.15 -13.92 -23.65
CA TRP A 1077 -15.32 -14.40 -24.74
C TRP A 1077 -15.37 -13.47 -25.95
N ASN A 1078 -16.56 -13.00 -26.35
CA ASN A 1078 -16.71 -12.10 -27.50
C ASN A 1078 -16.11 -10.71 -27.23
N ILE A 1079 -16.23 -10.17 -26.01
CA ILE A 1079 -15.65 -8.89 -25.60
C ILE A 1079 -14.10 -8.99 -25.57
N ILE A 1080 -13.56 -10.06 -24.98
CA ILE A 1080 -12.12 -10.36 -25.02
C ILE A 1080 -11.66 -10.53 -26.48
N ASN A 1081 -12.37 -11.31 -27.30
CA ASN A 1081 -12.01 -11.51 -28.70
C ASN A 1081 -11.98 -10.20 -29.49
N SER A 1082 -12.93 -9.30 -29.24
CA SER A 1082 -13.03 -8.01 -29.92
C SER A 1082 -11.88 -7.07 -29.53
N PHE A 1083 -11.52 -7.04 -28.25
CA PHE A 1083 -10.35 -6.30 -27.76
C PHE A 1083 -9.03 -6.88 -28.28
N VAL A 1084 -8.83 -8.19 -28.15
CA VAL A 1084 -7.65 -8.91 -28.67
C VAL A 1084 -7.52 -8.70 -30.18
N ARG A 1085 -8.62 -8.78 -30.92
CA ARG A 1085 -8.67 -8.49 -32.36
C ARG A 1085 -8.20 -7.08 -32.67
N ALA A 1086 -8.79 -6.07 -32.03
CA ALA A 1086 -8.43 -4.67 -32.26
C ALA A 1086 -6.94 -4.39 -31.98
N VAL A 1087 -6.38 -4.99 -30.92
CA VAL A 1087 -4.96 -4.86 -30.58
C VAL A 1087 -4.06 -5.63 -31.57
N VAL A 1088 -4.40 -6.87 -31.91
CA VAL A 1088 -3.57 -7.70 -32.80
C VAL A 1088 -3.60 -7.19 -34.25
N GLU A 1089 -4.76 -6.83 -34.80
CA GLU A 1089 -4.88 -6.28 -36.16
C GLU A 1089 -4.16 -4.91 -36.30
N TYR A 1090 -4.08 -4.12 -35.22
CA TYR A 1090 -3.30 -2.87 -35.17
C TYR A 1090 -1.78 -3.09 -35.28
N TYR A 1091 -1.26 -4.18 -34.70
CA TYR A 1091 0.18 -4.48 -34.74
C TYR A 1091 0.61 -5.43 -35.88
N TYR A 1092 -0.31 -6.25 -36.37
CA TYR A 1092 -0.13 -7.24 -37.44
C TYR A 1092 -1.19 -7.05 -38.54
N PRO A 1093 -1.08 -6.01 -39.39
CA PRO A 1093 -2.08 -5.71 -40.43
C PRO A 1093 -2.07 -6.71 -41.61
N SER A 1094 -1.28 -7.78 -41.55
CA SER A 1094 -1.31 -8.88 -42.52
C SER A 1094 -0.69 -10.17 -41.97
N ASP A 1095 -1.14 -11.31 -42.48
CA ASP A 1095 -0.58 -12.65 -42.21
C ASP A 1095 0.94 -12.71 -42.47
N SER A 1096 1.43 -11.94 -43.45
CA SER A 1096 2.86 -11.84 -43.78
C SER A 1096 3.69 -11.24 -42.64
N GLU A 1097 3.12 -10.48 -41.71
CA GLU A 1097 3.82 -9.99 -40.53
C GLU A 1097 3.85 -11.01 -39.39
N VAL A 1098 2.78 -11.80 -39.23
CA VAL A 1098 2.75 -12.95 -38.30
C VAL A 1098 3.83 -13.98 -38.66
N CYS A 1099 3.95 -14.32 -39.95
CA CYS A 1099 4.98 -15.25 -40.44
C CYS A 1099 6.43 -14.71 -40.35
N LYS A 1100 6.63 -13.40 -40.20
CA LYS A 1100 7.96 -12.78 -40.04
C LYS A 1100 8.39 -12.66 -38.58
N ASP A 1101 7.46 -12.70 -37.64
CA ASP A 1101 7.75 -12.44 -36.23
C ASP A 1101 8.29 -13.69 -35.54
N THR A 1102 9.61 -13.85 -35.55
CA THR A 1102 10.29 -14.99 -34.94
C THR A 1102 10.07 -15.10 -33.43
N GLU A 1103 9.78 -14.00 -32.73
CA GLU A 1103 9.51 -14.01 -31.28
C GLU A 1103 8.14 -14.65 -31.02
N LEU A 1104 7.15 -14.32 -31.85
CA LEU A 1104 5.81 -14.94 -31.86
C LEU A 1104 5.85 -16.43 -32.26
N GLN A 1105 6.61 -16.80 -33.28
CA GLN A 1105 6.74 -18.21 -33.69
C GLN A 1105 7.44 -19.07 -32.62
N GLU A 1106 8.47 -18.53 -31.96
CA GLU A 1106 9.15 -19.23 -30.86
C GLU A 1106 8.27 -19.35 -29.61
N TRP A 1107 7.43 -18.34 -29.31
CA TRP A 1107 6.44 -18.39 -28.23
C TRP A 1107 5.44 -19.54 -28.38
N ILE A 1108 4.78 -19.67 -29.53
CA ILE A 1108 3.80 -20.74 -29.73
C ILE A 1108 4.46 -22.12 -29.85
N SER A 1109 5.66 -22.22 -30.44
CA SER A 1109 6.44 -23.45 -30.50
C SER A 1109 6.83 -23.97 -29.10
N GLU A 1110 7.25 -23.07 -28.19
CA GLU A 1110 7.47 -23.47 -26.78
C GLU A 1110 6.19 -23.94 -26.10
N ILE A 1111 5.04 -23.27 -26.31
CA ILE A 1111 3.76 -23.70 -25.70
C ILE A 1111 3.28 -25.04 -26.26
N PHE A 1112 3.36 -25.26 -27.57
CA PHE A 1112 3.01 -26.52 -28.22
C PHE A 1112 3.85 -27.69 -27.68
N LYS A 1113 5.14 -27.46 -27.46
CA LYS A 1113 6.07 -28.46 -26.93
C LYS A 1113 5.94 -28.69 -25.43
N HIS A 1114 5.82 -27.63 -24.63
CA HIS A 1114 5.90 -27.72 -23.16
C HIS A 1114 4.54 -27.78 -22.48
N GLY A 1115 3.46 -27.29 -23.09
CA GLY A 1115 2.09 -27.45 -22.59
C GLY A 1115 1.38 -28.66 -23.17
N PHE A 1116 1.52 -28.87 -24.49
CA PHE A 1116 0.75 -29.87 -25.25
C PHE A 1116 1.59 -31.04 -25.78
N LEU A 1117 2.85 -31.15 -25.35
CA LEU A 1117 3.74 -32.29 -25.55
C LEU A 1117 3.89 -32.71 -27.03
N GLU A 1118 3.91 -31.71 -27.92
CA GLU A 1118 3.98 -31.87 -29.38
C GLU A 1118 2.84 -32.70 -30.01
N ASN A 1119 1.70 -32.84 -29.31
CA ASN A 1119 0.53 -33.58 -29.77
C ASN A 1119 -0.20 -32.87 -30.92
N LYS A 1120 0.13 -33.27 -32.16
CA LYS A 1120 -0.47 -32.72 -33.39
C LYS A 1120 -1.94 -33.08 -33.55
N ASP A 1121 -2.36 -34.25 -33.07
CA ASP A 1121 -3.73 -34.76 -33.24
C ASP A 1121 -4.74 -33.99 -32.38
N ALA A 1122 -4.28 -33.29 -31.33
CA ALA A 1122 -5.07 -32.37 -30.52
C ALA A 1122 -5.43 -31.04 -31.24
N GLY A 1123 -4.81 -30.75 -32.39
CA GLY A 1123 -5.11 -29.56 -33.20
C GLY A 1123 -4.58 -28.23 -32.64
N PHE A 1124 -3.63 -28.26 -31.72
CA PHE A 1124 -2.92 -27.05 -31.28
C PHE A 1124 -1.92 -26.59 -32.35
N PRO A 1125 -1.81 -25.27 -32.62
CA PRO A 1125 -0.83 -24.75 -33.58
C PRO A 1125 0.60 -24.91 -33.04
N ALA A 1126 1.51 -25.37 -33.90
CA ALA A 1126 2.97 -25.41 -33.64
C ALA A 1126 3.70 -24.15 -34.15
N GLY A 1127 2.95 -23.23 -34.75
CA GLY A 1127 3.37 -22.02 -35.44
C GLY A 1127 2.12 -21.31 -35.97
N PHE A 1128 2.18 -19.99 -36.15
CA PHE A 1128 1.06 -19.19 -36.67
C PHE A 1128 1.31 -18.77 -38.12
N ASN A 1129 0.32 -18.93 -38.98
CA ASN A 1129 0.39 -18.53 -40.39
C ASN A 1129 -0.46 -17.30 -40.71
N THR A 1130 -1.42 -16.99 -39.83
CA THR A 1130 -2.44 -15.95 -40.04
C THR A 1130 -2.71 -15.13 -38.78
N VAL A 1131 -3.25 -13.93 -38.97
CA VAL A 1131 -3.66 -13.03 -37.88
C VAL A 1131 -4.80 -13.65 -37.03
N GLU A 1132 -5.72 -14.38 -37.65
CA GLU A 1132 -6.86 -14.99 -36.97
C GLU A 1132 -6.45 -16.12 -36.00
N GLU A 1133 -5.43 -16.93 -36.35
CA GLU A 1133 -4.92 -17.96 -35.44
C GLU A 1133 -4.32 -17.34 -34.16
N VAL A 1134 -3.64 -16.20 -34.27
CA VAL A 1134 -3.08 -15.44 -33.13
C VAL A 1134 -4.20 -14.89 -32.25
N ILE A 1135 -5.23 -14.27 -32.85
CA ILE A 1135 -6.39 -13.73 -32.14
C ILE A 1135 -7.12 -14.84 -31.38
N LYS A 1136 -7.42 -15.96 -32.04
CA LYS A 1136 -8.10 -17.10 -31.42
C LYS A 1136 -7.28 -17.66 -30.24
N PHE A 1137 -5.95 -17.76 -30.40
CA PHE A 1137 -5.09 -18.34 -29.37
C PHE A 1137 -4.97 -17.45 -28.12
N ILE A 1138 -4.84 -16.13 -28.30
CA ILE A 1138 -4.80 -15.17 -27.18
C ILE A 1138 -6.16 -15.11 -26.48
N THR A 1139 -7.27 -15.13 -27.23
CA THR A 1139 -8.62 -15.19 -26.64
C THR A 1139 -8.82 -16.44 -25.76
N MET A 1140 -8.27 -17.58 -26.19
CA MET A 1140 -8.27 -18.82 -25.41
C MET A 1140 -7.43 -18.69 -24.13
N PHE A 1141 -6.23 -18.11 -24.24
CA PHE A 1141 -5.33 -17.86 -23.12
C PHE A 1141 -6.01 -17.05 -21.99
N ASP A 1142 -6.64 -15.91 -22.32
CA ASP A 1142 -7.25 -15.01 -21.32
C ASP A 1142 -8.52 -15.60 -20.67
N TYR A 1143 -9.18 -16.58 -21.31
CA TYR A 1143 -10.45 -17.15 -20.83
C TYR A 1143 -10.28 -18.29 -19.83
N CYS A 1144 -9.19 -19.05 -19.89
CA CYS A 1144 -9.03 -20.34 -19.16
C CYS A 1144 -8.69 -20.22 -17.66
N SER A 1145 -9.18 -19.22 -16.92
CA SER A 1145 -8.60 -18.82 -15.61
C SER A 1145 -9.52 -18.79 -14.37
N TRP A 1146 -10.55 -19.64 -14.23
CA TRP A 1146 -11.36 -19.73 -12.99
C TRP A 1146 -12.29 -20.97 -12.86
N VAL A 1147 -12.38 -21.66 -11.69
CA VAL A 1147 -13.62 -22.10 -10.94
C VAL A 1147 -13.30 -22.74 -9.55
N PRO A 1148 -14.18 -22.66 -8.50
CA PRO A 1148 -13.99 -23.39 -7.22
C PRO A 1148 -15.22 -24.14 -6.61
N ASN A 1149 -14.95 -25.09 -5.68
CA ASN A 1149 -15.81 -25.76 -4.64
C ASN A 1149 -16.19 -27.29 -4.81
N GLY A 1150 -16.42 -28.00 -3.69
CA GLY A 1150 -16.91 -29.40 -3.65
C GLY A 1150 -16.20 -30.34 -2.65
N SER A 1151 -16.85 -31.45 -2.25
CA SER A 1151 -16.24 -32.53 -1.44
C SER A 1151 -15.25 -33.40 -2.23
N LEU A 1152 -14.01 -33.43 -1.74
CA LEU A 1152 -12.85 -34.13 -2.32
C LEU A 1152 -12.72 -35.62 -1.91
N LEU A 1153 -13.53 -36.12 -0.99
CA LEU A 1153 -13.34 -37.44 -0.38
C LEU A 1153 -14.69 -38.12 -0.03
N LEU A 1154 -14.76 -39.44 -0.26
CA LEU A 1154 -15.78 -40.35 0.29
C LEU A 1154 -15.08 -41.61 0.87
N ARG A 1155 -15.66 -42.20 1.93
CA ARG A 1155 -15.05 -43.26 2.76
C ARG A 1155 -15.65 -44.67 2.63
N LYS A 1156 -16.63 -44.88 1.76
CA LYS A 1156 -17.29 -46.18 1.53
C LYS A 1156 -17.38 -46.50 0.03
N PRO A 1157 -17.55 -47.78 -0.36
CA PRO A 1157 -17.82 -48.15 -1.74
C PRO A 1157 -19.22 -47.69 -2.21
N PRO A 1158 -19.43 -47.54 -3.53
CA PRO A 1158 -20.76 -47.35 -4.12
C PRO A 1158 -21.76 -48.44 -3.69
N PRO A 1159 -23.06 -48.11 -3.50
CA PRO A 1159 -24.09 -49.10 -3.25
C PRO A 1159 -24.22 -50.06 -4.44
N THR A 1160 -24.07 -51.36 -4.18
CA THR A 1160 -24.13 -52.42 -5.21
C THR A 1160 -25.53 -53.00 -5.41
N THR A 1161 -26.47 -52.75 -4.50
CA THR A 1161 -27.88 -53.16 -4.60
C THR A 1161 -28.80 -52.09 -4.01
N LYS A 1162 -30.05 -52.04 -4.47
CA LYS A 1162 -31.07 -51.09 -3.97
C LYS A 1162 -31.68 -51.54 -2.64
N GLY A 1163 -32.20 -50.59 -1.87
CA GLY A 1163 -32.93 -50.84 -0.63
C GLY A 1163 -32.04 -51.08 0.60
N GLN A 1164 -30.73 -50.81 0.51
CA GLN A 1164 -29.77 -51.05 1.60
C GLN A 1164 -29.17 -49.76 2.20
N SER A 1165 -29.37 -48.60 1.56
CA SER A 1165 -28.84 -47.33 2.05
C SER A 1165 -29.68 -46.75 3.19
N SER A 1166 -29.01 -46.17 4.20
CA SER A 1166 -29.64 -45.49 5.33
C SER A 1166 -28.95 -44.15 5.61
N MET A 1167 -29.55 -43.27 6.41
CA MET A 1167 -28.89 -42.03 6.84
C MET A 1167 -27.58 -42.28 7.62
N LYS A 1168 -27.49 -43.41 8.34
CA LYS A 1168 -26.23 -43.88 8.93
C LYS A 1168 -25.20 -44.24 7.86
N THR A 1169 -25.60 -44.92 6.79
CA THR A 1169 -24.74 -45.26 5.65
C THR A 1169 -24.20 -43.99 4.97
N ILE A 1170 -25.04 -42.96 4.81
CA ILE A 1170 -24.65 -41.65 4.27
C ILE A 1170 -23.59 -40.99 5.18
N LEU A 1171 -23.83 -40.90 6.48
CA LEU A 1171 -22.89 -40.32 7.45
C LEU A 1171 -21.56 -41.09 7.51
N GLU A 1172 -21.58 -42.43 7.42
CA GLU A 1172 -20.35 -43.24 7.34
C GLU A 1172 -19.60 -43.11 6.01
N THR A 1173 -20.24 -42.63 4.94
CA THR A 1173 -19.64 -42.43 3.61
C THR A 1173 -18.94 -41.09 3.48
N LEU A 1174 -19.26 -40.11 4.34
CA LEU A 1174 -18.63 -38.80 4.35
C LEU A 1174 -17.20 -38.82 4.96
N PRO A 1175 -16.38 -37.80 4.71
CA PRO A 1175 -15.16 -37.55 5.47
C PRO A 1175 -15.42 -37.38 6.97
N ASN A 1176 -14.40 -37.67 7.80
CA ASN A 1176 -14.43 -37.36 9.23
C ASN A 1176 -14.48 -35.83 9.47
N VAL A 1177 -14.64 -35.42 10.74
CA VAL A 1177 -14.76 -34.00 11.12
C VAL A 1177 -13.52 -33.18 10.71
N GLU A 1178 -12.32 -33.69 10.98
CA GLU A 1178 -11.07 -32.97 10.69
C GLU A 1178 -10.76 -32.82 9.20
N ASP A 1179 -10.85 -33.88 8.40
CA ASP A 1179 -10.55 -33.79 6.96
C ASP A 1179 -11.57 -32.89 6.25
N MET A 1180 -12.86 -32.96 6.62
CA MET A 1180 -13.87 -32.03 6.10
C MET A 1180 -13.58 -30.57 6.49
N ALA A 1181 -13.17 -30.33 7.73
CA ALA A 1181 -12.80 -28.98 8.19
C ALA A 1181 -11.55 -28.45 7.47
N ASN A 1182 -10.54 -29.28 7.25
CA ASN A 1182 -9.31 -28.91 6.54
C ASN A 1182 -9.58 -28.60 5.06
N PHE A 1183 -10.37 -29.43 4.34
CA PHE A 1183 -10.75 -29.13 2.95
C PHE A 1183 -11.51 -27.81 2.83
N ILE A 1184 -12.44 -27.52 3.74
CA ILE A 1184 -13.21 -26.26 3.73
C ILE A 1184 -12.34 -25.07 4.19
N ALA A 1185 -11.33 -25.28 5.05
CA ALA A 1185 -10.39 -24.24 5.44
C ALA A 1185 -9.57 -23.73 4.24
N GLU A 1186 -8.95 -24.63 3.48
CA GLU A 1186 -8.17 -24.25 2.29
C GLU A 1186 -9.10 -23.74 1.18
N ALA A 1187 -10.26 -24.35 0.94
CA ALA A 1187 -11.22 -23.84 -0.05
C ALA A 1187 -11.71 -22.41 0.26
N ARG A 1188 -11.83 -22.02 1.54
CA ARG A 1188 -12.11 -20.62 1.95
C ARG A 1188 -10.96 -19.68 1.62
N ILE A 1189 -9.72 -20.09 1.92
CA ILE A 1189 -8.53 -19.28 1.67
C ILE A 1189 -8.39 -19.05 0.15
N LEU A 1190 -8.54 -20.12 -0.64
CA LEU A 1190 -8.42 -20.08 -2.11
C LEU A 1190 -9.58 -19.37 -2.82
N SER A 1191 -10.73 -19.17 -2.15
CA SER A 1191 -11.90 -18.46 -2.70
C SER A 1191 -12.05 -17.02 -2.19
N GLU A 1192 -11.14 -16.52 -1.35
CA GLU A 1192 -11.22 -15.17 -0.79
C GLU A 1192 -10.58 -14.10 -1.69
N LYS A 1193 -11.16 -12.90 -1.68
CA LYS A 1193 -10.61 -11.75 -2.39
C LYS A 1193 -9.58 -11.02 -1.54
N TYR A 1194 -8.46 -10.69 -2.18
CA TYR A 1194 -7.29 -10.03 -1.58
C TYR A 1194 -7.26 -8.55 -1.94
N ILE A 1195 -6.60 -7.73 -1.12
CA ILE A 1195 -6.64 -6.26 -1.25
C ILE A 1195 -5.85 -5.75 -2.46
N ASP A 1196 -4.93 -6.55 -3.02
CA ASP A 1196 -4.16 -6.23 -4.24
C ASP A 1196 -4.74 -6.85 -5.53
N MET A 1197 -5.98 -7.34 -5.47
CA MET A 1197 -6.70 -7.91 -6.61
C MET A 1197 -6.91 -6.87 -7.72
N VAL A 1198 -6.65 -7.27 -8.96
CA VAL A 1198 -6.82 -6.44 -10.16
C VAL A 1198 -7.98 -7.01 -10.98
N PRO A 1199 -9.12 -6.30 -11.12
CA PRO A 1199 -10.24 -6.78 -11.93
C PRO A 1199 -9.87 -6.98 -13.40
N MET A 1200 -10.60 -7.87 -14.08
CA MET A 1200 -10.41 -8.13 -15.51
C MET A 1200 -10.47 -6.83 -16.33
N GLY A 1201 -9.53 -6.65 -17.26
CA GLY A 1201 -9.40 -5.44 -18.08
C GLY A 1201 -8.86 -4.20 -17.35
N THR A 1202 -8.51 -4.29 -16.06
CA THR A 1202 -7.86 -3.20 -15.32
C THR A 1202 -6.34 -3.27 -15.52
N TYR A 1203 -5.75 -2.26 -16.17
CA TYR A 1203 -4.32 -2.20 -16.46
C TYR A 1203 -3.63 -1.12 -15.61
N PRO A 1204 -3.19 -1.43 -14.37
CA PRO A 1204 -2.56 -0.46 -13.47
C PRO A 1204 -1.12 -0.07 -13.88
N GLU A 1205 -0.52 -0.79 -14.83
CA GLU A 1205 0.80 -0.51 -15.38
C GLU A 1205 0.64 0.03 -16.81
N GLU A 1206 1.04 1.29 -17.03
CA GLU A 1206 1.01 1.97 -18.34
C GLU A 1206 2.11 1.42 -19.26
N ARG A 1207 1.92 0.19 -19.75
CA ARG A 1207 2.90 -0.52 -20.59
C ARG A 1207 2.81 -0.19 -22.08
N PHE A 1208 1.68 0.35 -22.54
CA PHE A 1208 1.49 0.93 -23.88
C PHE A 1208 1.56 2.46 -23.79
N ASP A 1209 2.12 3.10 -24.81
CA ASP A 1209 2.13 4.57 -24.90
C ASP A 1209 1.16 5.10 -25.99
N GLU A 1210 0.81 4.23 -26.94
CA GLU A 1210 -0.04 4.48 -28.09
C GLU A 1210 -1.45 4.96 -27.68
N PRO A 1211 -1.88 6.17 -28.10
CA PRO A 1211 -3.23 6.66 -27.83
C PRO A 1211 -4.34 5.75 -28.36
N ALA A 1212 -4.10 5.04 -29.46
CA ALA A 1212 -5.04 4.06 -30.03
C ALA A 1212 -5.27 2.87 -29.08
N ILE A 1213 -4.21 2.24 -28.57
CA ILE A 1213 -4.32 1.12 -27.62
C ILE A 1213 -4.91 1.61 -26.28
N LYS A 1214 -4.49 2.79 -25.81
CA LYS A 1214 -5.08 3.45 -24.62
C LYS A 1214 -6.58 3.78 -24.78
N GLN A 1215 -7.10 3.82 -26.01
CA GLN A 1215 -8.52 4.00 -26.31
C GLN A 1215 -9.25 2.65 -26.42
N MET A 1216 -8.69 1.66 -27.12
CA MET A 1216 -9.21 0.28 -27.18
C MET A 1216 -9.37 -0.34 -25.78
N ILE A 1217 -8.43 -0.06 -24.86
CA ILE A 1217 -8.50 -0.48 -23.46
C ILE A 1217 -9.72 0.13 -22.74
N LYS A 1218 -10.09 1.38 -23.03
CA LYS A 1218 -11.28 2.02 -22.42
C LYS A 1218 -12.57 1.46 -22.99
N GLU A 1219 -12.59 1.14 -24.28
CA GLU A 1219 -13.73 0.53 -24.96
C GLU A 1219 -13.98 -0.88 -24.40
N PHE A 1220 -12.93 -1.68 -24.26
CA PHE A 1220 -12.97 -2.97 -23.56
C PHE A 1220 -13.47 -2.84 -22.10
N GLN A 1221 -12.95 -1.86 -21.35
CA GLN A 1221 -13.43 -1.58 -19.97
C GLN A 1221 -14.91 -1.17 -19.92
N ALA A 1222 -15.41 -0.43 -20.92
CA ALA A 1222 -16.82 -0.06 -21.01
C ALA A 1222 -17.72 -1.27 -21.34
N GLU A 1223 -17.30 -2.14 -22.26
CA GLU A 1223 -18.03 -3.39 -22.56
C GLU A 1223 -18.06 -4.35 -21.37
N LEU A 1224 -16.96 -4.46 -20.61
CA LEU A 1224 -16.92 -5.23 -19.36
C LEU A 1224 -17.83 -4.62 -18.27
N SER A 1225 -17.95 -3.29 -18.18
CA SER A 1225 -18.89 -2.63 -17.26
C SER A 1225 -20.34 -2.96 -17.65
N TYR A 1226 -20.68 -2.82 -18.94
CA TYR A 1226 -22.01 -3.15 -19.44
C TYR A 1226 -22.38 -4.63 -19.24
N LEU A 1227 -21.41 -5.54 -19.41
CA LEU A 1227 -21.60 -6.96 -19.08
C LEU A 1227 -21.83 -7.17 -17.57
N SER A 1228 -21.09 -6.48 -16.70
CA SER A 1228 -21.31 -6.52 -15.25
C SER A 1228 -22.71 -6.02 -14.87
N GLU A 1229 -23.16 -4.89 -15.44
CA GLU A 1229 -24.50 -4.34 -15.25
C GLU A 1229 -25.60 -5.32 -15.69
N ALA A 1230 -25.48 -5.91 -16.89
CA ALA A 1230 -26.42 -6.91 -17.39
C ALA A 1230 -26.44 -8.21 -16.55
N ILE A 1231 -25.30 -8.63 -16.01
CA ILE A 1231 -25.21 -9.77 -15.07
C ILE A 1231 -25.88 -9.42 -13.73
N GLN A 1232 -25.69 -8.20 -13.23
CA GLN A 1232 -26.32 -7.72 -11.99
C GLN A 1232 -27.85 -7.61 -12.15
N GLU A 1233 -28.35 -7.05 -13.26
CA GLU A 1233 -29.78 -7.00 -13.57
C GLU A 1233 -30.38 -8.42 -13.64
N ARG A 1234 -29.75 -9.32 -14.41
CA ARG A 1234 -30.16 -10.74 -14.50
C ARG A 1234 -30.20 -11.40 -13.12
N ASN A 1235 -29.16 -11.20 -12.32
CA ASN A 1235 -29.03 -11.77 -10.97
C ASN A 1235 -30.05 -11.20 -9.97
N SER A 1236 -30.53 -9.96 -10.14
CA SER A 1236 -31.57 -9.37 -9.28
C SER A 1236 -32.91 -10.13 -9.34
N GLN A 1237 -33.14 -10.89 -10.41
CA GLN A 1237 -34.34 -11.69 -10.65
C GLN A 1237 -34.15 -13.18 -10.33
N LEU A 1238 -32.99 -13.58 -9.79
CA LEU A 1238 -32.70 -14.97 -9.40
C LEU A 1238 -32.72 -15.16 -7.88
N GLU A 1239 -33.32 -16.24 -7.42
CA GLU A 1239 -33.21 -16.70 -6.03
C GLU A 1239 -31.75 -17.03 -5.64
N VAL A 1240 -30.98 -17.54 -6.61
CA VAL A 1240 -29.54 -17.82 -6.47
C VAL A 1240 -28.79 -17.10 -7.61
N PRO A 1241 -28.07 -16.00 -7.32
CA PRO A 1241 -27.38 -15.22 -8.35
C PRO A 1241 -26.11 -15.93 -8.83
N TYR A 1242 -25.87 -15.91 -10.15
CA TYR A 1242 -24.63 -16.40 -10.74
C TYR A 1242 -23.65 -15.24 -10.96
N THR A 1243 -22.63 -15.15 -10.12
CA THR A 1243 -21.67 -14.03 -10.06
C THR A 1243 -20.23 -14.43 -10.42
N TYR A 1244 -20.01 -15.68 -10.83
CA TYR A 1244 -18.65 -16.21 -11.05
C TYR A 1244 -17.98 -15.71 -12.34
N LEU A 1245 -18.75 -15.15 -13.28
CA LEU A 1245 -18.26 -14.51 -14.51
C LEU A 1245 -18.65 -13.02 -14.61
N ASP A 1246 -19.00 -12.37 -13.50
CA ASP A 1246 -19.09 -10.90 -13.45
C ASP A 1246 -17.67 -10.31 -13.59
N PRO A 1247 -17.36 -9.47 -14.60
CA PRO A 1247 -16.03 -8.89 -14.79
C PRO A 1247 -15.48 -8.14 -13.57
N ALA A 1248 -16.35 -7.52 -12.76
CA ALA A 1248 -15.95 -6.85 -11.51
C ALA A 1248 -15.57 -7.83 -10.39
N GLN A 1249 -15.79 -9.13 -10.59
CA GLN A 1249 -15.43 -10.23 -9.68
C GLN A 1249 -14.25 -11.07 -10.17
N ILE A 1250 -13.92 -11.08 -11.47
CA ILE A 1250 -12.81 -11.84 -12.08
C ILE A 1250 -11.49 -11.09 -11.87
N GLU A 1251 -10.42 -11.80 -11.49
CA GLU A 1251 -9.06 -11.25 -11.43
C GLU A 1251 -8.35 -11.38 -12.78
N ASN A 1252 -7.52 -10.40 -13.16
CA ASN A 1252 -6.87 -10.34 -14.46
C ASN A 1252 -5.95 -11.54 -14.77
N SER A 1253 -5.53 -12.29 -13.75
CA SER A 1253 -4.55 -13.39 -13.83
C SER A 1253 -4.81 -14.43 -12.73
N ILE A 1254 -4.22 -15.63 -12.84
CA ILE A 1254 -4.21 -16.62 -11.75
C ILE A 1254 -3.25 -16.16 -10.63
N THR A 1255 -3.79 -15.75 -9.48
CA THR A 1255 -2.98 -15.26 -8.32
C THR A 1255 -3.20 -15.98 -6.98
N ILE A 1256 -4.19 -16.88 -6.91
CA ILE A 1256 -4.62 -17.62 -5.71
C ILE A 1256 -4.77 -19.11 -6.02
#